data_AF-A0ABD1ZM34-F1
#
_entry.id   AF-A0ABD1ZM34-F1
#
_cell.length_a   1.000
_cell.length_b   1.000
_cell.length_c   1.000
_cell.angle_alpha   90.00
_cell.angle_beta   90.00
_cell.angle_gamma   90.00
#
_symmetry.space_group_name_H-M   'P 1'
#
loop_
_entity.id
_entity.type
_entity.pdbx_description
1 polymer ?
#
loop_
_entity_poly.entity_id
_entity_poly.type
_entity_poly.pdbx_seq_one_letter_code
_entity_poly.pdbx_strand_id
1 'polypeptide(L)'
;MEEKPHKEVTWDDDVEDIGDEYPEPKGLNHPRLTYIPEDVRDRRNHPALERAQIALKEQLTTKKQDLEDRIYEQGSFLRRATKRREEAGVALYGMQKALATLHIALHKDAEELAKAAEAHHKVEKYSQEIKSEIAVNRRKTYAAEEAMSAAEKHKKDQDLQILLMQTRLKHQYEKQALVRAQLEVQERETKLANMALSEAGTEMESINQEKKQVAVQWQSSLLVLSRCDEALQGLIDAIVEQKEQEKSVDVEKESHKKAICKEQELAEKQQAILRKIDREMKAVQKQTQAAIAKRLAYYEQYRKLVVSLEQIEAAVRKLKVERAHLETQLKIHERELTRQSEGTHELEHKILENLVEHISLEKKAAQNTLHSIAKLRGMAKKEDMIATEIQFDLARIRVDVLSVHAYNENIKQAMDAVNKEVEEKLSHAGKVQTEIRKRHAEIEMKTKEIDRLNKTFFKLTADMKLGDQTPWDHIITNLKYEIQKITRSSSEKQKRWLVMQTHLITLVNGTNEVTESYQKKAVQSITLSQQKVRVDTQAEAIKKFVKEIEKKVMTKQGVILMLNDMVAKNATLEKLLKSQNENLQAANYAHLKDLGRDLVALEEKIRKMTAERSYAVKHLDELEHHAMLWKYKISFELKTQAQIDPNVGRAVIMSLKKQCDRLRLTHDGLALVRDKLIAGLENRVANRKIIDTKVKVMAQRKGFDGPASIEANLMKGCAELKKATKETDKVSKRTDYQLDVLDEKRNKVTAEAEQLVDAIQETVKKQESLRMQLKETSHRRSTELMATALQQRMCKRYEDLRNNKWSVQIKTTVDNDLAETQNKCALLGRVVQMLMQQLPELLPKLDLLSVQISLTNKKLTFPY
;
A
#
# COMPACT_ATOMS: atom_id res chain seq x y z
N MET A 1 -45.47 -8.10 97.73
CA MET A 1 -44.62 -7.02 97.21
C MET A 1 -45.21 -5.71 97.71
N GLU A 2 -45.28 -5.50 99.02
CA GLU A 2 -44.21 -5.35 100.04
C GLU A 2 -43.87 -3.85 100.20
N GLU A 3 -43.82 -3.25 101.39
CA GLU A 3 -43.93 -3.83 102.74
C GLU A 3 -44.59 -2.87 103.77
N LYS A 4 -44.94 -3.43 104.93
CA LYS A 4 -45.43 -2.75 106.15
C LYS A 4 -44.29 -2.79 107.22
N PRO A 5 -44.40 -2.20 108.43
CA PRO A 5 -45.48 -1.37 108.99
C PRO A 5 -45.01 -0.03 109.61
N HIS A 6 -45.96 0.83 109.94
CA HIS A 6 -46.19 1.17 111.37
C HIS A 6 -47.70 1.32 111.62
N LYS A 7 -48.14 1.07 112.85
CA LYS A 7 -49.54 0.98 113.28
C LYS A 7 -49.70 1.69 114.62
N GLU A 8 -50.72 2.53 114.73
CA GLU A 8 -51.44 2.94 115.95
C GLU A 8 -52.76 3.51 115.41
N VAL A 9 -53.80 2.69 115.16
CA VAL A 9 -54.71 2.00 116.11
C VAL A 9 -55.63 2.99 116.81
N THR A 10 -56.94 2.75 116.72
CA THR A 10 -58.01 3.64 117.18
C THR A 10 -59.22 2.83 117.63
N TRP A 11 -59.81 3.21 118.77
CA TRP A 11 -61.06 2.70 119.36
C TRP A 11 -61.02 1.28 119.95
N ASP A 12 -62.14 0.92 120.62
CA ASP A 12 -62.40 -0.22 121.52
C ASP A 12 -61.82 -0.03 122.96
N ASP A 13 -62.50 -0.34 124.08
CA ASP A 13 -63.95 -0.42 124.36
C ASP A 13 -64.25 -0.37 125.89
N ASP A 14 -65.50 -0.61 126.30
CA ASP A 14 -66.13 -0.44 127.63
C ASP A 14 -65.51 -1.09 128.91
N VAL A 15 -65.73 -0.40 130.04
CA VAL A 15 -66.06 -0.87 131.43
C VAL A 15 -65.19 -1.95 132.14
N GLU A 16 -64.50 -1.55 133.23
CA GLU A 16 -64.22 -2.25 134.53
C GLU A 16 -63.31 -1.36 135.42
N ASP A 17 -62.93 -1.67 136.67
CA ASP A 17 -63.72 -1.76 137.93
C ASP A 17 -62.76 -1.52 139.15
N ILE A 18 -63.32 -1.46 140.38
CA ILE A 18 -62.76 -1.41 141.76
C ILE A 18 -61.24 -1.61 142.04
N GLY A 19 -60.75 -0.82 143.03
CA GLY A 19 -59.75 -1.23 144.07
C GLY A 19 -58.33 -0.66 143.92
N ASP A 20 -57.53 -0.40 144.97
CA ASP A 20 -57.69 -0.35 146.45
C ASP A 20 -56.62 0.68 147.00
N GLU A 21 -56.48 1.11 148.26
CA GLU A 21 -56.47 0.43 149.58
C GLU A 21 -57.02 1.31 150.75
N TYR A 22 -57.15 0.68 151.93
CA TYR A 22 -57.80 1.14 153.20
C TYR A 22 -56.72 1.37 154.33
N PRO A 23 -56.94 1.33 155.69
CA PRO A 23 -58.14 1.11 156.54
C PRO A 23 -58.34 1.97 157.86
N GLU A 24 -59.61 2.15 158.28
CA GLU A 24 -60.18 2.03 159.69
C GLU A 24 -59.64 2.78 160.95
N PRO A 25 -60.29 2.71 162.18
CA PRO A 25 -61.72 2.49 162.56
C PRO A 25 -62.28 3.42 163.70
N LYS A 26 -63.55 3.17 164.12
CA LYS A 26 -64.31 3.61 165.34
C LYS A 26 -65.07 4.95 165.23
N GLY A 27 -66.30 5.14 165.75
CA GLY A 27 -67.29 4.20 166.36
C GLY A 27 -68.32 4.91 167.27
N LEU A 28 -69.53 4.34 167.46
CA LEU A 28 -70.67 4.81 168.33
C LEU A 28 -71.40 6.08 167.82
N ASN A 29 -72.74 6.26 167.86
CA ASN A 29 -73.83 5.65 168.66
C ASN A 29 -75.23 5.65 167.96
N HIS A 30 -76.20 4.95 168.54
CA HIS A 30 -77.63 4.78 168.16
C HIS A 30 -78.54 5.33 169.33
N PRO A 31 -79.87 5.07 169.55
CA PRO A 31 -81.04 4.70 168.72
C PRO A 31 -82.40 5.41 169.11
N ARG A 32 -83.57 4.91 168.61
CA ARG A 32 -84.98 4.97 169.15
C ARG A 32 -85.87 6.24 168.98
N LEU A 33 -87.20 6.21 169.18
CA LEU A 33 -88.35 5.42 168.59
C LEU A 33 -89.74 5.76 169.25
N THR A 34 -90.84 5.72 168.48
CA THR A 34 -92.30 5.41 168.80
C THR A 34 -93.17 6.14 169.88
N TYR A 35 -94.26 6.81 169.44
CA TYR A 35 -95.71 6.41 169.48
C TYR A 35 -96.55 6.23 170.81
N ILE A 36 -97.49 7.18 171.11
CA ILE A 36 -98.79 7.17 171.94
C ILE A 36 -98.86 6.48 173.36
N PRO A 37 -99.99 6.46 174.17
CA PRO A 37 -101.32 7.16 174.22
C PRO A 37 -101.69 7.82 175.61
N GLU A 38 -102.96 7.75 176.09
CA GLU A 38 -103.69 8.68 177.02
C GLU A 38 -104.02 8.20 178.48
N ASP A 39 -104.53 9.15 179.29
CA ASP A 39 -105.55 9.06 180.40
C ASP A 39 -105.18 8.65 181.87
N VAL A 40 -105.88 9.23 182.89
CA VAL A 40 -106.07 8.79 184.32
C VAL A 40 -106.88 9.83 185.17
N ARG A 41 -107.55 9.42 186.29
CA ARG A 41 -108.63 10.15 187.01
C ARG A 41 -108.58 10.25 188.57
N ASP A 42 -109.23 11.32 189.10
CA ASP A 42 -110.17 11.42 190.27
C ASP A 42 -109.77 11.19 191.78
N ARG A 43 -110.40 11.93 192.73
CA ARG A 43 -110.83 11.50 194.11
C ARG A 43 -111.58 12.55 195.02
N ARG A 44 -112.90 12.36 195.21
CA ARG A 44 -113.71 12.26 196.50
C ARG A 44 -114.01 13.43 197.51
N ASN A 45 -115.30 13.86 197.51
CA ASN A 45 -116.35 13.80 198.59
C ASN A 45 -116.51 14.73 199.85
N HIS A 46 -117.80 14.93 200.20
CA HIS A 46 -118.46 15.25 201.51
C HIS A 46 -118.72 16.74 201.91
N PRO A 47 -119.60 17.08 202.90
CA PRO A 47 -120.86 17.75 202.53
C PRO A 47 -121.23 18.97 203.41
N ALA A 48 -120.99 20.19 202.92
CA ALA A 48 -121.61 21.39 203.48
C ALA A 48 -121.74 22.51 202.43
N LEU A 49 -122.91 23.14 202.38
CA LEU A 49 -123.20 24.41 201.69
C LEU A 49 -122.88 24.48 200.19
N GLU A 50 -123.73 23.77 199.46
CA GLU A 50 -124.43 24.10 198.20
C GLU A 50 -124.80 25.60 197.95
N ARG A 51 -124.44 26.53 198.83
CA ARG A 51 -124.67 27.99 198.70
C ARG A 51 -123.45 28.80 198.29
N ALA A 52 -122.22 28.31 198.54
CA ALA A 52 -121.00 29.05 198.18
C ALA A 52 -120.66 28.97 196.67
N GLN A 53 -121.10 27.90 195.99
CA GLN A 53 -120.73 27.61 194.60
C GLN A 53 -121.43 28.49 193.55
N ILE A 54 -122.46 29.25 193.93
CA ILE A 54 -123.18 30.15 193.01
C ILE A 54 -122.42 31.48 192.89
N ALA A 55 -122.10 32.14 194.01
CA ALA A 55 -121.47 33.46 194.03
C ALA A 55 -120.06 33.50 193.40
N LEU A 56 -119.26 32.43 193.55
CA LEU A 56 -117.92 32.39 192.96
C LEU A 56 -117.93 32.20 191.43
N LYS A 57 -118.99 31.62 190.88
CA LYS A 57 -119.13 31.32 189.45
C LYS A 57 -119.29 32.58 188.60
N GLU A 58 -119.88 33.63 189.19
CA GLU A 58 -120.23 34.89 188.54
C GLU A 58 -119.04 35.87 188.40
N GLN A 59 -118.01 35.73 189.26
CA GLN A 59 -116.74 36.47 189.12
C GLN A 59 -115.75 35.84 188.12
N LEU A 60 -115.95 34.57 187.76
CA LEU A 60 -115.08 33.83 186.83
C LEU A 60 -115.53 33.94 185.37
N THR A 61 -116.81 34.24 185.11
CA THR A 61 -117.33 34.47 183.75
C THR A 61 -116.83 35.78 183.15
N THR A 62 -116.80 36.88 183.90
CA THR A 62 -116.33 38.19 183.43
C THR A 62 -114.87 38.14 182.98
N LYS A 63 -113.98 37.55 183.79
CA LYS A 63 -112.56 37.38 183.44
C LYS A 63 -112.29 36.43 182.27
N LYS A 64 -113.28 35.66 181.81
CA LYS A 64 -113.13 34.79 180.64
C LYS A 64 -113.24 35.59 179.34
N GLN A 65 -114.16 36.55 179.28
CA GLN A 65 -114.43 37.31 178.05
C GLN A 65 -113.24 38.21 177.64
N ASP A 66 -112.63 38.92 178.60
CA ASP A 66 -111.41 39.75 178.39
C ASP A 66 -110.21 38.98 177.78
N LEU A 67 -110.18 37.65 177.93
CA LEU A 67 -109.12 36.80 177.39
C LEU A 67 -109.47 36.19 176.02
N GLU A 68 -110.75 36.01 175.71
CA GLU A 68 -111.20 35.48 174.42
C GLU A 68 -111.01 36.51 173.29
N ASP A 69 -111.27 37.79 173.54
CA ASP A 69 -111.08 38.87 172.55
C ASP A 69 -109.61 39.03 172.12
N ARG A 70 -108.65 38.93 173.05
CA ARG A 70 -107.20 39.04 172.74
C ARG A 70 -106.67 37.91 171.85
N ILE A 71 -107.33 36.75 171.85
CA ILE A 71 -106.97 35.61 171.01
C ILE A 71 -107.43 35.85 169.56
N TYR A 72 -108.55 36.55 169.37
CA TYR A 72 -109.09 36.85 168.04
C TYR A 72 -108.18 37.78 167.22
N GLU A 73 -107.62 38.83 167.83
CA GLU A 73 -106.74 39.77 167.13
C GLU A 73 -105.48 39.11 166.55
N GLN A 74 -104.81 38.24 167.33
CA GLN A 74 -103.60 37.54 166.87
C GLN A 74 -103.87 36.60 165.68
N GLY A 75 -105.04 35.95 165.66
CA GLY A 75 -105.48 35.10 164.54
C GLY A 75 -105.59 35.86 163.20
N SER A 76 -105.91 37.16 163.24
CA SER A 76 -106.05 38.01 162.05
C SER A 76 -104.72 38.34 161.35
N PHE A 77 -103.60 38.26 162.08
CA PHE A 77 -102.27 38.59 161.55
C PHE A 77 -101.66 37.39 160.82
N LEU A 78 -101.80 36.20 161.40
CA LEU A 78 -101.16 34.97 160.93
C LEU A 78 -101.66 34.57 159.52
N ARG A 79 -102.96 34.73 159.24
CA ARG A 79 -103.57 34.48 157.91
C ARG A 79 -103.11 35.45 156.81
N ARG A 80 -102.61 36.64 157.15
CA ARG A 80 -102.08 37.61 156.17
C ARG A 80 -100.62 37.31 155.79
N ALA A 81 -99.88 36.64 156.66
CA ALA A 81 -98.50 36.24 156.39
C ALA A 81 -98.42 35.04 155.44
N THR A 82 -99.29 34.03 155.60
CA THR A 82 -99.29 32.81 154.76
C THR A 82 -99.57 33.11 153.29
N LYS A 83 -100.61 33.91 152.99
CA LYS A 83 -101.03 34.19 151.61
C LYS A 83 -99.93 34.84 150.76
N ARG A 84 -99.17 35.78 151.32
CA ARG A 84 -98.03 36.43 150.62
C ARG A 84 -96.92 35.44 150.25
N ARG A 85 -96.72 34.39 151.05
CA ARG A 85 -95.72 33.34 150.78
C ARG A 85 -96.13 32.46 149.60
N GLU A 86 -97.42 32.18 149.46
CA GLU A 86 -97.99 31.40 148.35
C GLU A 86 -97.94 32.19 147.04
N GLU A 87 -98.33 33.47 147.06
CA GLU A 87 -98.26 34.37 145.90
C GLU A 87 -96.83 34.50 145.34
N ALA A 88 -95.81 34.57 146.22
CA ALA A 88 -94.40 34.60 145.82
C ALA A 88 -93.90 33.29 145.20
N GLY A 89 -94.40 32.14 145.65
CA GLY A 89 -93.99 30.81 145.14
C GLY A 89 -94.40 30.57 143.68
N VAL A 90 -95.60 31.04 143.30
CA VAL A 90 -96.11 30.89 141.93
C VAL A 90 -95.29 31.71 140.92
N ALA A 91 -94.87 32.92 141.30
CA ALA A 91 -94.04 33.78 140.45
C ALA A 91 -92.67 33.15 140.14
N LEU A 92 -92.04 32.50 141.13
CA LEU A 92 -90.74 31.86 140.96
C LEU A 92 -90.77 30.71 139.94
N TYR A 93 -91.81 29.88 140.00
CA TYR A 93 -92.01 28.77 139.06
C TYR A 93 -92.25 29.26 137.63
N GLY A 94 -92.97 30.37 137.45
CA GLY A 94 -93.15 31.03 136.15
C GLY A 94 -91.82 31.46 135.51
N MET A 95 -90.94 32.09 136.29
CA MET A 95 -89.59 32.46 135.83
C MET A 95 -88.72 31.25 135.48
N GLN A 96 -88.73 30.19 136.31
CA GLN A 96 -87.98 28.97 136.05
C GLN A 96 -88.39 28.30 134.73
N LYS A 97 -89.71 28.24 134.44
CA LYS A 97 -90.22 27.67 133.19
C LYS A 97 -89.77 28.49 131.97
N ALA A 98 -89.81 29.82 132.05
CA ALA A 98 -89.40 30.70 130.95
C ALA A 98 -87.90 30.59 130.63
N LEU A 99 -87.05 30.48 131.66
CA LEU A 99 -85.60 30.36 131.48
C LEU A 99 -85.20 29.03 130.81
N ALA A 100 -85.86 27.92 131.19
CA ALA A 100 -85.64 26.62 130.55
C ALA A 100 -85.98 26.63 129.05
N THR A 101 -87.10 27.25 128.65
CA THR A 101 -87.45 27.37 127.21
C THR A 101 -86.45 28.19 126.41
N LEU A 102 -85.83 29.20 127.02
CA LEU A 102 -84.88 30.09 126.34
C LEU A 102 -83.51 29.42 126.15
N HIS A 103 -83.05 28.61 127.12
CA HIS A 103 -81.86 27.77 126.98
C HIS A 103 -81.97 26.74 125.83
N ILE A 104 -83.14 26.11 125.68
CA ILE A 104 -83.38 25.10 124.63
C ILE A 104 -83.37 25.76 123.24
N ALA A 105 -83.96 26.95 123.10
CA ALA A 105 -83.91 27.70 121.84
C ALA A 105 -82.47 28.05 121.45
N LEU A 106 -81.69 28.61 122.38
CA LEU A 106 -80.30 29.03 122.12
C LEU A 106 -79.41 27.85 121.67
N HIS A 107 -79.57 26.67 122.27
CA HIS A 107 -78.83 25.47 121.85
C HIS A 107 -79.21 25.00 120.44
N LYS A 108 -80.49 25.08 120.08
CA LYS A 108 -80.98 24.69 118.75
C LYS A 108 -80.47 25.66 117.67
N ASP A 109 -80.53 26.96 117.93
CA ASP A 109 -80.01 27.98 117.02
C ASP A 109 -78.49 27.82 116.80
N ALA A 110 -77.73 27.50 117.87
CA ALA A 110 -76.30 27.21 117.77
C ALA A 110 -75.99 25.95 116.94
N GLU A 111 -76.79 24.88 117.08
CA GLU A 111 -76.67 23.68 116.23
C GLU A 111 -76.99 23.96 114.76
N GLU A 112 -78.02 24.75 114.47
CA GLU A 112 -78.40 25.10 113.10
C GLU A 112 -77.35 26.00 112.44
N LEU A 113 -76.76 26.93 113.19
CA LEU A 113 -75.65 27.77 112.72
C LEU A 113 -74.37 26.94 112.47
N ALA A 114 -74.06 25.97 113.34
CA ALA A 114 -72.93 25.05 113.12
C ALA A 114 -73.11 24.20 111.84
N LYS A 115 -74.32 23.65 111.62
CA LYS A 115 -74.66 22.87 110.42
C LYS A 115 -74.59 23.73 109.15
N ALA A 116 -75.01 25.00 109.23
CA ALA A 116 -74.88 25.97 108.14
C ALA A 116 -73.41 26.31 107.82
N ALA A 117 -72.56 26.49 108.85
CA ALA A 117 -71.14 26.75 108.68
C ALA A 117 -70.40 25.57 108.03
N GLU A 118 -70.70 24.33 108.45
CA GLU A 118 -70.19 23.13 107.77
C GLU A 118 -70.62 23.04 106.31
N ALA A 119 -71.89 23.33 106.01
CA ALA A 119 -72.41 23.31 104.65
C ALA A 119 -71.70 24.36 103.77
N HIS A 120 -71.50 25.59 104.26
CA HIS A 120 -70.76 26.63 103.56
C HIS A 120 -69.32 26.20 103.26
N HIS A 121 -68.61 25.67 104.27
CA HIS A 121 -67.22 25.27 104.09
C HIS A 121 -67.05 24.06 103.14
N LYS A 122 -68.03 23.15 103.09
CA LYS A 122 -68.08 22.07 102.08
C LYS A 122 -68.32 22.64 100.67
N VAL A 123 -69.26 23.59 100.51
CA VAL A 123 -69.51 24.28 99.23
C VAL A 123 -68.31 25.09 98.76
N GLU A 124 -67.56 25.74 99.66
CA GLU A 124 -66.33 26.46 99.30
C GLU A 124 -65.23 25.51 98.81
N LYS A 125 -65.04 24.36 99.46
CA LYS A 125 -64.10 23.31 99.00
C LYS A 125 -64.47 22.82 97.61
N TYR A 126 -65.71 22.40 97.38
CA TYR A 126 -66.18 22.03 96.04
C TYR A 126 -66.05 23.17 95.02
N SER A 127 -66.26 24.44 95.43
CA SER A 127 -66.06 25.59 94.55
C SER A 127 -64.59 25.80 94.17
N GLN A 128 -63.65 25.56 95.08
CA GLN A 128 -62.20 25.62 94.81
C GLN A 128 -61.74 24.43 93.97
N GLU A 129 -62.21 23.23 94.25
CA GLU A 129 -61.96 22.01 93.49
C GLU A 129 -62.43 22.17 92.04
N ILE A 130 -63.70 22.55 91.81
CA ILE A 130 -64.26 22.81 90.46
C ILE A 130 -63.48 23.92 89.74
N LYS A 131 -63.06 25.00 90.41
CA LYS A 131 -62.19 26.03 89.80
C LYS A 131 -60.83 25.47 89.38
N SER A 132 -60.24 24.58 90.20
CA SER A 132 -58.98 23.91 89.88
C SER A 132 -59.14 22.93 88.70
N GLU A 133 -60.23 22.17 88.65
CA GLU A 133 -60.54 21.25 87.54
C GLU A 133 -60.82 22.00 86.24
N ILE A 134 -61.55 23.12 86.28
CA ILE A 134 -61.76 23.98 85.11
C ILE A 134 -60.43 24.58 84.62
N ALA A 135 -59.53 24.98 85.53
CA ALA A 135 -58.20 25.47 85.16
C ALA A 135 -57.31 24.37 84.56
N VAL A 136 -57.33 23.15 85.13
CA VAL A 136 -56.63 21.96 84.60
C VAL A 136 -57.20 21.55 83.24
N ASN A 137 -58.52 21.52 83.10
CA ASN A 137 -59.17 21.14 81.85
C ASN A 137 -58.96 22.20 80.75
N ARG A 138 -58.97 23.50 81.07
CA ARG A 138 -58.54 24.56 80.13
C ARG A 138 -57.08 24.39 79.69
N ARG A 139 -56.17 24.02 80.60
CA ARG A 139 -54.77 23.72 80.23
C ARG A 139 -54.68 22.47 79.35
N LYS A 140 -55.47 21.43 79.62
CA LYS A 140 -55.57 20.23 78.77
C LYS A 140 -56.14 20.55 77.38
N THR A 141 -57.19 21.37 77.28
CA THR A 141 -57.75 21.76 75.97
C THR A 141 -56.76 22.62 75.19
N TYR A 142 -56.12 23.62 75.80
CA TYR A 142 -55.11 24.42 75.09
C TYR A 142 -53.89 23.59 74.66
N ALA A 143 -53.40 22.67 75.49
CA ALA A 143 -52.33 21.75 75.09
C ALA A 143 -52.76 20.78 73.98
N ALA A 144 -54.03 20.36 73.96
CA ALA A 144 -54.59 19.53 72.89
C ALA A 144 -54.83 20.33 71.60
N GLU A 145 -55.25 21.59 71.68
CA GLU A 145 -55.39 22.51 70.54
C GLU A 145 -54.02 22.87 69.95
N GLU A 146 -53.00 23.10 70.78
CA GLU A 146 -51.62 23.35 70.34
C GLU A 146 -51.03 22.10 69.67
N ALA A 147 -51.22 20.91 70.26
CA ALA A 147 -50.82 19.64 69.64
C ALA A 147 -51.58 19.35 68.33
N MET A 148 -52.88 19.62 68.27
CA MET A 148 -53.69 19.55 67.05
C MET A 148 -53.18 20.52 65.98
N SER A 149 -52.89 21.77 66.34
CA SER A 149 -52.39 22.79 65.42
C SER A 149 -51.01 22.42 64.86
N ALA A 150 -50.12 21.89 65.71
CA ALA A 150 -48.82 21.36 65.30
C ALA A 150 -48.96 20.14 64.36
N ALA A 151 -49.86 19.20 64.67
CA ALA A 151 -50.15 18.04 63.84
C ALA A 151 -50.78 18.44 62.50
N GLU A 152 -51.72 19.38 62.49
CA GLU A 152 -52.29 19.96 61.26
C GLU A 152 -51.23 20.63 60.40
N LYS A 153 -50.31 21.38 61.00
CA LYS A 153 -49.21 22.03 60.28
C LYS A 153 -48.29 20.98 59.65
N HIS A 154 -47.84 20.00 60.43
CA HIS A 154 -47.01 18.90 59.93
C HIS A 154 -47.72 18.09 58.84
N LYS A 155 -49.03 17.91 58.93
CA LYS A 155 -49.84 17.29 57.87
C LYS A 155 -49.87 18.16 56.60
N LYS A 156 -50.09 19.47 56.72
CA LYS A 156 -50.07 20.41 55.57
C LYS A 156 -48.70 20.42 54.88
N ASP A 157 -47.61 20.34 55.65
CA ASP A 157 -46.24 20.23 55.13
C ASP A 157 -46.02 18.87 54.41
N GLN A 158 -46.58 17.77 54.94
CA GLN A 158 -46.58 16.45 54.27
C GLN A 158 -47.43 16.43 53.00
N ASP A 159 -48.65 16.99 53.02
CA ASP A 159 -49.54 17.08 51.86
C ASP A 159 -48.89 17.92 50.74
N LEU A 160 -48.20 19.02 51.09
CA LEU A 160 -47.38 19.80 50.16
C LEU A 160 -46.23 18.96 49.58
N GLN A 161 -45.51 18.20 50.41
CA GLN A 161 -44.42 17.32 49.95
C GLN A 161 -44.94 16.21 49.03
N ILE A 162 -46.12 15.65 49.31
CA ILE A 162 -46.80 14.65 48.47
C ILE A 162 -47.18 15.26 47.11
N LEU A 163 -47.74 16.47 47.06
CA LEU A 163 -48.03 17.18 45.81
C LEU A 163 -46.75 17.44 44.98
N LEU A 164 -45.66 17.82 45.65
CA LEU A 164 -44.36 18.04 45.01
C LEU A 164 -43.78 16.73 44.44
N MET A 165 -43.86 15.63 45.20
CA MET A 165 -43.49 14.28 44.75
C MET A 165 -44.34 13.82 43.56
N GLN A 166 -45.66 13.96 43.63
CA GLN A 166 -46.59 13.58 42.54
C GLN A 166 -46.33 14.39 41.26
N THR A 167 -46.07 15.69 41.38
CA THR A 167 -45.76 16.56 40.24
C THR A 167 -44.43 16.18 39.61
N ARG A 168 -43.41 15.90 40.42
CA ARG A 168 -42.12 15.36 39.95
C ARG A 168 -42.26 13.99 39.30
N LEU A 169 -43.16 13.13 39.80
CA LEU A 169 -43.44 11.81 39.25
C LEU A 169 -44.09 11.90 37.86
N LYS A 170 -45.12 12.75 37.69
CA LYS A 170 -45.74 13.03 36.40
C LYS A 170 -44.72 13.52 35.37
N HIS A 171 -43.90 14.49 35.75
CA HIS A 171 -42.86 15.05 34.87
C HIS A 171 -41.81 14.01 34.43
N GLN A 172 -41.51 13.01 35.27
CA GLN A 172 -40.63 11.90 34.89
C GLN A 172 -41.32 10.88 33.97
N TYR A 173 -42.62 10.60 34.14
CA TYR A 173 -43.38 9.78 33.20
C TYR A 173 -43.53 10.46 31.83
N GLU A 174 -43.79 11.76 31.79
CA GLU A 174 -43.83 12.57 30.55
C GLU A 174 -42.49 12.51 29.81
N LYS A 175 -41.37 12.67 30.54
CA LYS A 175 -40.02 12.48 29.99
C LYS A 175 -39.76 11.07 29.50
N GLN A 176 -40.19 10.04 30.25
CA GLN A 176 -40.03 8.65 29.83
C GLN A 176 -40.83 8.33 28.57
N ALA A 177 -42.04 8.88 28.43
CA ALA A 177 -42.86 8.73 27.23
C ALA A 177 -42.23 9.44 26.02
N LEU A 178 -41.73 10.67 26.20
CA LEU A 178 -41.04 11.42 25.15
C LEU A 178 -39.78 10.69 24.65
N VAL A 179 -38.92 10.22 25.56
CA VAL A 179 -37.69 9.50 25.21
C VAL A 179 -37.99 8.16 24.54
N ARG A 180 -39.06 7.45 24.95
CA ARG A 180 -39.52 6.24 24.24
C ARG A 180 -40.00 6.52 22.83
N ALA A 181 -40.80 7.58 22.63
CA ALA A 181 -41.24 7.99 21.30
C ALA A 181 -40.07 8.39 20.39
N GLN A 182 -39.07 9.10 20.94
CA GLN A 182 -37.83 9.43 20.23
C GLN A 182 -37.02 8.18 19.85
N LEU A 183 -36.89 7.21 20.76
CA LEU A 183 -36.23 5.93 20.50
C LEU A 183 -36.92 5.16 19.36
N GLU A 184 -38.26 5.05 19.38
CA GLU A 184 -38.98 4.37 18.30
C GLU A 184 -38.82 5.05 16.94
N VAL A 185 -38.76 6.39 16.90
CA VAL A 185 -38.49 7.14 15.66
C VAL A 185 -37.08 6.86 15.16
N GLN A 186 -36.06 6.94 16.02
CA GLN A 186 -34.69 6.63 15.66
C GLN A 186 -34.50 5.16 15.25
N GLU A 187 -35.21 4.23 15.85
CA GLU A 187 -35.25 2.83 15.41
C GLU A 187 -35.86 2.66 14.01
N ARG A 188 -36.90 3.44 13.66
CA ARG A 188 -37.49 3.43 12.31
C ARG A 188 -36.54 4.06 11.28
N GLU A 189 -35.96 5.21 11.61
CA GLU A 189 -34.98 5.91 10.76
C GLU A 189 -33.74 5.06 10.50
N THR A 190 -33.17 4.42 11.53
CA THR A 190 -32.00 3.54 11.37
C THR A 190 -32.33 2.26 10.60
N LYS A 191 -33.53 1.68 10.74
CA LYS A 191 -33.98 0.56 9.90
C LYS A 191 -34.11 0.97 8.43
N LEU A 192 -34.69 2.13 8.14
CA LEU A 192 -34.77 2.67 6.78
C LEU A 192 -33.39 2.99 6.19
N ALA A 193 -32.48 3.58 6.98
CA ALA A 193 -31.11 3.84 6.55
C ALA A 193 -30.33 2.54 6.26
N ASN A 194 -30.53 1.49 7.07
CA ASN A 194 -29.93 0.17 6.83
C ASN A 194 -30.51 -0.52 5.58
N MET A 195 -31.80 -0.36 5.29
CA MET A 195 -32.40 -0.83 4.04
C MET A 195 -31.80 -0.12 2.83
N ALA A 196 -31.75 1.22 2.85
CA ALA A 196 -31.13 2.02 1.78
C ALA A 196 -29.64 1.70 1.58
N LEU A 197 -28.89 1.41 2.66
CA LEU A 197 -27.50 0.93 2.58
C LEU A 197 -27.41 -0.48 1.97
N SER A 198 -28.36 -1.37 2.25
CA SER A 198 -28.43 -2.70 1.63
C SER A 198 -28.75 -2.62 0.13
N GLU A 199 -29.71 -1.78 -0.25
CA GLU A 199 -30.09 -1.52 -1.65
C GLU A 199 -28.91 -0.91 -2.42
N ALA A 200 -28.27 0.13 -1.87
CA ALA A 200 -27.05 0.72 -2.44
C ALA A 200 -25.88 -0.28 -2.51
N GLY A 201 -25.81 -1.24 -1.58
CA GLY A 201 -24.89 -2.38 -1.63
C GLY A 201 -25.14 -3.28 -2.85
N THR A 202 -26.40 -3.71 -3.04
CA THR A 202 -26.78 -4.52 -4.21
C THR A 202 -26.58 -3.81 -5.55
N GLU A 203 -26.86 -2.50 -5.62
CA GLU A 203 -26.58 -1.68 -6.81
C GLU A 203 -25.07 -1.56 -7.07
N MET A 204 -24.25 -1.34 -6.03
CA MET A 204 -22.79 -1.33 -6.16
C MET A 204 -22.24 -2.69 -6.63
N GLU A 205 -22.84 -3.81 -6.19
CA GLU A 205 -22.49 -5.14 -6.70
C GLU A 205 -22.90 -5.32 -8.17
N SER A 206 -24.10 -4.89 -8.56
CA SER A 206 -24.57 -4.90 -9.95
C SER A 206 -23.62 -4.11 -10.87
N ILE A 207 -23.34 -2.85 -10.52
CA ILE A 207 -22.39 -1.97 -11.23
C ILE A 207 -20.99 -2.60 -11.31
N ASN A 208 -20.55 -3.35 -10.30
CA ASN A 208 -19.26 -4.06 -10.33
C ASN A 208 -19.29 -5.35 -11.18
N GLN A 209 -20.45 -5.95 -11.42
CA GLN A 209 -20.62 -7.03 -12.42
C GLN A 209 -20.60 -6.45 -13.84
N GLU A 210 -21.33 -5.35 -14.09
CA GLU A 210 -21.29 -4.63 -15.37
C GLU A 210 -19.88 -4.18 -15.74
N LYS A 211 -19.14 -3.55 -14.80
CA LYS A 211 -17.74 -3.15 -15.02
C LYS A 211 -16.84 -4.32 -15.40
N LYS A 212 -17.03 -5.51 -14.81
CA LYS A 212 -16.29 -6.74 -15.18
C LYS A 212 -16.68 -7.20 -16.59
N GLN A 213 -17.97 -7.19 -16.92
CA GLN A 213 -18.46 -7.57 -18.24
C GLN A 213 -17.92 -6.64 -19.35
N VAL A 214 -17.99 -5.33 -19.13
CA VAL A 214 -17.44 -4.31 -20.05
C VAL A 214 -15.92 -4.44 -20.18
N ALA A 215 -15.20 -4.73 -19.08
CA ALA A 215 -13.76 -4.98 -19.15
C ALA A 215 -13.42 -6.22 -20.01
N VAL A 216 -14.19 -7.31 -19.89
CA VAL A 216 -14.03 -8.53 -20.71
C VAL A 216 -14.40 -8.26 -22.18
N GLN A 217 -15.46 -7.51 -22.44
CA GLN A 217 -15.84 -7.09 -23.81
C GLN A 217 -14.78 -6.18 -24.45
N TRP A 218 -14.17 -5.27 -23.68
CA TRP A 218 -13.09 -4.43 -24.15
C TRP A 218 -11.82 -5.24 -24.42
N GLN A 219 -11.48 -6.19 -23.56
CA GLN A 219 -10.36 -7.12 -23.79
C GLN A 219 -10.56 -8.00 -25.03
N SER A 220 -11.78 -8.52 -25.26
CA SER A 220 -12.06 -9.30 -26.47
C SER A 220 -12.01 -8.44 -27.73
N SER A 221 -12.50 -7.20 -27.67
CA SER A 221 -12.39 -6.22 -28.77
C SER A 221 -10.93 -5.84 -29.06
N LEU A 222 -10.10 -5.69 -28.02
CA LEU A 222 -8.66 -5.44 -28.15
C LEU A 222 -7.92 -6.64 -28.78
N LEU A 223 -8.33 -7.88 -28.46
CA LEU A 223 -7.78 -9.08 -29.07
C LEU A 223 -8.22 -9.26 -30.54
N VAL A 224 -9.45 -8.84 -30.88
CA VAL A 224 -9.89 -8.73 -32.29
C VAL A 224 -9.07 -7.69 -33.05
N LEU A 225 -8.84 -6.50 -32.45
CA LEU A 225 -7.98 -5.48 -33.04
C LEU A 225 -6.53 -5.98 -33.26
N SER A 226 -5.93 -6.64 -32.26
CA SER A 226 -4.59 -7.25 -32.40
C SER A 226 -4.52 -8.23 -33.58
N ARG A 227 -5.56 -9.05 -33.78
CA ARG A 227 -5.65 -9.96 -34.94
C ARG A 227 -5.88 -9.24 -36.26
N CYS A 228 -6.58 -8.11 -36.26
CA CYS A 228 -6.68 -7.25 -37.44
C CYS A 228 -5.34 -6.59 -37.77
N ASP A 229 -4.58 -6.14 -36.77
CA ASP A 229 -3.25 -5.57 -36.93
C ASP A 229 -2.23 -6.61 -37.41
N GLU A 230 -2.26 -7.85 -36.87
CA GLU A 230 -1.49 -9.00 -37.37
C GLU A 230 -1.83 -9.34 -38.83
N ALA A 231 -3.11 -9.35 -39.19
CA ALA A 231 -3.55 -9.60 -40.57
C ALA A 231 -3.18 -8.45 -41.52
N LEU A 232 -3.24 -7.20 -41.06
CA LEU A 232 -2.79 -6.03 -41.83
C LEU A 232 -1.27 -6.05 -42.03
N GLN A 233 -0.50 -6.45 -41.02
CA GLN A 233 0.95 -6.62 -41.16
C GLN A 233 1.27 -7.72 -42.18
N GLY A 234 0.60 -8.88 -42.12
CA GLY A 234 0.76 -9.94 -43.13
C GLY A 234 0.41 -9.50 -44.55
N LEU A 235 -0.59 -8.63 -44.72
CA LEU A 235 -0.91 -8.01 -46.01
C LEU A 235 0.15 -6.98 -46.45
N ILE A 236 0.72 -6.20 -45.52
CA ILE A 236 1.84 -5.28 -45.81
C ILE A 236 3.08 -6.06 -46.25
N ASP A 237 3.43 -7.13 -45.55
CA ASP A 237 4.58 -7.98 -45.84
C ASP A 237 4.41 -8.66 -47.21
N ALA A 238 3.22 -9.19 -47.52
CA ALA A 238 2.90 -9.72 -48.85
C ALA A 238 2.99 -8.65 -49.97
N ILE A 239 2.60 -7.41 -49.70
CA ILE A 239 2.76 -6.27 -50.63
C ILE A 239 4.24 -5.90 -50.82
N VAL A 240 5.08 -6.06 -49.80
CA VAL A 240 6.53 -5.86 -49.91
C VAL A 240 7.15 -6.99 -50.74
N GLU A 241 6.84 -8.25 -50.44
CA GLU A 241 7.32 -9.41 -51.20
C GLU A 241 6.91 -9.32 -52.68
N GLN A 242 5.65 -9.00 -52.98
CA GLN A 242 5.17 -8.84 -54.35
C GLN A 242 5.89 -7.69 -55.10
N LYS A 243 6.29 -6.61 -54.41
CA LYS A 243 7.12 -5.54 -55.00
C LYS A 243 8.57 -5.94 -55.19
N GLU A 244 9.09 -6.92 -54.46
CA GLU A 244 10.43 -7.47 -54.70
C GLU A 244 10.43 -8.49 -55.84
N GLN A 245 9.37 -9.30 -55.95
CA GLN A 245 9.09 -10.12 -57.13
C GLN A 245 8.92 -9.26 -58.39
N GLU A 246 8.18 -8.14 -58.33
CA GLU A 246 8.03 -7.20 -59.45
C GLU A 246 9.39 -6.61 -59.90
N LYS A 247 10.26 -6.22 -58.95
CA LYS A 247 11.63 -5.78 -59.25
C LYS A 247 12.48 -6.89 -59.87
N SER A 248 12.38 -8.14 -59.40
CA SER A 248 13.10 -9.28 -60.00
C SER A 248 12.67 -9.47 -61.45
N VAL A 249 11.35 -9.49 -61.69
CA VAL A 249 10.76 -9.61 -63.03
C VAL A 249 11.13 -8.41 -63.92
N ASP A 250 11.31 -7.20 -63.39
CA ASP A 250 11.82 -6.06 -64.16
C ASP A 250 13.32 -6.16 -64.48
N VAL A 251 14.14 -6.70 -63.59
CA VAL A 251 15.55 -7.05 -63.87
C VAL A 251 15.64 -8.15 -64.93
N GLU A 252 14.78 -9.17 -64.86
CA GLU A 252 14.66 -10.24 -65.86
C GLU A 252 14.24 -9.66 -67.21
N LYS A 253 13.15 -8.86 -67.29
CA LYS A 253 12.73 -8.14 -68.51
C LYS A 253 13.89 -7.33 -69.11
N GLU A 254 14.64 -6.60 -68.29
CA GLU A 254 15.76 -5.78 -68.74
C GLU A 254 16.96 -6.63 -69.21
N SER A 255 17.18 -7.80 -68.62
CA SER A 255 18.15 -8.79 -69.12
C SER A 255 17.70 -9.39 -70.47
N HIS A 256 16.40 -9.68 -70.62
CA HIS A 256 15.81 -10.20 -71.85
C HIS A 256 15.84 -9.16 -72.97
N LYS A 257 15.56 -7.87 -72.70
CA LYS A 257 15.77 -6.78 -73.67
C LYS A 257 17.22 -6.76 -74.18
N LYS A 258 18.19 -6.85 -73.28
CA LYS A 258 19.63 -6.87 -73.62
C LYS A 258 20.03 -8.12 -74.42
N ALA A 259 19.39 -9.27 -74.19
CA ALA A 259 19.55 -10.46 -75.02
C ALA A 259 18.94 -10.25 -76.42
N ILE A 260 17.69 -9.74 -76.50
CA ILE A 260 17.00 -9.44 -77.75
C ILE A 260 17.79 -8.44 -78.61
N CYS A 261 18.34 -7.38 -78.03
CA CYS A 261 19.16 -6.43 -78.77
C CYS A 261 20.46 -7.06 -79.32
N LYS A 262 21.09 -8.00 -78.59
CA LYS A 262 22.25 -8.74 -79.10
C LYS A 262 21.88 -9.67 -80.25
N GLU A 263 20.75 -10.37 -80.16
CA GLU A 263 20.26 -11.21 -81.26
C GLU A 263 19.83 -10.38 -82.47
N GLN A 264 19.25 -9.19 -82.26
CA GLN A 264 18.95 -8.22 -83.33
C GLN A 264 20.24 -7.72 -84.00
N GLU A 265 21.27 -7.33 -83.24
CA GLU A 265 22.58 -6.98 -83.78
C GLU A 265 23.20 -8.14 -84.58
N LEU A 266 23.09 -9.38 -84.12
CA LEU A 266 23.59 -10.56 -84.82
C LEU A 266 22.79 -10.83 -86.11
N ALA A 267 21.47 -10.70 -86.08
CA ALA A 267 20.60 -10.81 -87.25
C ALA A 267 20.89 -9.70 -88.28
N GLU A 268 21.15 -8.46 -87.85
CA GLU A 268 21.58 -7.37 -88.74
C GLU A 268 22.95 -7.63 -89.36
N LYS A 269 23.93 -8.12 -88.58
CA LYS A 269 25.26 -8.51 -89.08
C LYS A 269 25.14 -9.65 -90.10
N GLN A 270 24.33 -10.67 -89.82
CA GLN A 270 24.02 -11.75 -90.77
C GLN A 270 23.31 -11.24 -92.02
N GLN A 271 22.32 -10.35 -91.89
CA GLN A 271 21.60 -9.79 -93.03
C GLN A 271 22.51 -8.87 -93.87
N ALA A 272 23.46 -8.16 -93.27
CA ALA A 272 24.48 -7.41 -93.98
C ALA A 272 25.44 -8.34 -94.77
N ILE A 273 25.83 -9.48 -94.19
CA ILE A 273 26.61 -10.52 -94.89
C ILE A 273 25.80 -11.10 -96.06
N LEU A 274 24.53 -11.45 -95.86
CA LEU A 274 23.64 -11.91 -96.92
C LEU A 274 23.53 -10.86 -98.03
N ARG A 275 23.28 -9.58 -97.71
CA ARG A 275 23.25 -8.48 -98.69
C ARG A 275 24.59 -8.29 -99.43
N LYS A 276 25.73 -8.66 -98.84
CA LYS A 276 27.05 -8.66 -99.50
C LYS A 276 27.18 -9.84 -100.47
N ILE A 277 26.85 -11.06 -100.02
CA ILE A 277 26.82 -12.27 -100.85
C ILE A 277 25.87 -12.09 -102.04
N ASP A 278 24.70 -11.46 -101.84
CA ASP A 278 23.71 -11.21 -102.88
C ASP A 278 24.21 -10.23 -103.96
N ARG A 279 25.03 -9.24 -103.57
CA ARG A 279 25.73 -8.32 -104.50
C ARG A 279 26.84 -9.04 -105.27
N GLU A 280 27.62 -9.87 -104.58
CA GLU A 280 28.71 -10.66 -105.17
C GLU A 280 28.15 -11.70 -106.16
N MET A 281 27.06 -12.39 -105.80
CA MET A 281 26.33 -13.32 -106.66
C MET A 281 25.80 -12.60 -107.92
N LYS A 282 25.18 -11.43 -107.78
CA LYS A 282 24.69 -10.63 -108.93
C LYS A 282 25.85 -10.11 -109.80
N ALA A 283 26.99 -9.76 -109.21
CA ALA A 283 28.19 -9.37 -109.94
C ALA A 283 28.77 -10.56 -110.74
N VAL A 284 28.91 -11.74 -110.12
CA VAL A 284 29.35 -12.98 -110.77
C VAL A 284 28.36 -13.43 -111.85
N GLN A 285 27.06 -13.29 -111.63
CA GLN A 285 26.02 -13.58 -112.62
C GLN A 285 26.15 -12.65 -113.83
N LYS A 286 26.36 -11.34 -113.62
CA LYS A 286 26.60 -10.37 -114.71
C LYS A 286 27.91 -10.63 -115.45
N GLN A 287 28.98 -11.02 -114.75
CA GLN A 287 30.24 -11.44 -115.37
C GLN A 287 30.07 -12.72 -116.20
N THR A 288 29.32 -13.70 -115.68
CA THR A 288 28.98 -14.94 -116.39
C THR A 288 28.14 -14.66 -117.64
N GLN A 289 27.14 -13.79 -117.56
CA GLN A 289 26.35 -13.35 -118.71
C GLN A 289 27.23 -12.64 -119.76
N ALA A 290 28.14 -11.76 -119.34
CA ALA A 290 29.08 -11.10 -120.25
C ALA A 290 30.08 -12.09 -120.89
N ALA A 291 30.51 -13.12 -120.16
CA ALA A 291 31.34 -14.20 -120.69
C ALA A 291 30.58 -15.07 -121.70
N ILE A 292 29.31 -15.40 -121.44
CA ILE A 292 28.43 -16.10 -122.38
C ILE A 292 28.21 -15.26 -123.64
N ALA A 293 27.94 -13.96 -123.52
CA ALA A 293 27.78 -13.04 -124.65
C ALA A 293 29.06 -12.96 -125.51
N LYS A 294 30.24 -12.83 -124.88
CA LYS A 294 31.53 -12.92 -125.59
C LYS A 294 31.70 -14.26 -126.30
N ARG A 295 31.39 -15.38 -125.63
CA ARG A 295 31.48 -16.73 -126.21
C ARG A 295 30.56 -16.89 -127.42
N LEU A 296 29.34 -16.37 -127.37
CA LEU A 296 28.41 -16.37 -128.50
C LEU A 296 28.93 -15.51 -129.66
N ALA A 297 29.46 -14.32 -129.40
CA ALA A 297 30.09 -13.48 -130.43
C ALA A 297 31.29 -14.17 -131.10
N TYR A 298 32.13 -14.88 -130.32
CA TYR A 298 33.22 -15.70 -130.88
C TYR A 298 32.70 -16.90 -131.69
N TYR A 299 31.62 -17.56 -131.26
CA TYR A 299 30.97 -18.61 -132.06
C TYR A 299 30.38 -18.08 -133.38
N GLU A 300 29.82 -16.86 -133.40
CA GLU A 300 29.39 -16.24 -134.66
C GLU A 300 30.56 -15.88 -135.58
N GLN A 301 31.66 -15.34 -135.03
CA GLN A 301 32.87 -15.06 -135.80
C GLN A 301 33.47 -16.35 -136.38
N TYR A 302 33.55 -17.41 -135.57
CA TYR A 302 33.97 -18.74 -136.02
C TYR A 302 33.05 -19.30 -137.10
N ARG A 303 31.72 -19.20 -136.95
CA ARG A 303 30.75 -19.64 -137.97
C ARG A 303 30.91 -18.87 -139.28
N LYS A 304 31.15 -17.56 -139.23
CA LYS A 304 31.43 -16.73 -140.42
C LYS A 304 32.74 -17.16 -141.10
N LEU A 305 33.79 -17.45 -140.32
CA LEU A 305 35.06 -17.98 -140.82
C LEU A 305 34.89 -19.36 -141.49
N VAL A 306 34.13 -20.29 -140.89
CA VAL A 306 33.84 -21.61 -141.48
C VAL A 306 33.13 -21.45 -142.83
N VAL A 307 32.07 -20.65 -142.92
CA VAL A 307 31.36 -20.41 -144.19
C VAL A 307 32.28 -19.76 -145.24
N SER A 308 33.17 -18.85 -144.84
CA SER A 308 34.16 -18.28 -145.78
C SER A 308 35.20 -19.30 -146.24
N LEU A 309 35.60 -20.25 -145.38
CA LEU A 309 36.50 -21.35 -145.74
C LEU A 309 35.82 -22.31 -146.71
N GLU A 310 34.55 -22.68 -146.50
CA GLU A 310 33.76 -23.48 -147.44
C GLU A 310 33.66 -22.81 -148.83
N GLN A 311 33.48 -21.48 -148.87
CA GLN A 311 33.47 -20.70 -150.11
C GLN A 311 34.85 -20.66 -150.80
N ILE A 312 35.94 -20.49 -150.04
CA ILE A 312 37.32 -20.53 -150.55
C ILE A 312 37.67 -21.93 -151.07
N GLU A 313 37.29 -22.98 -150.35
CA GLU A 313 37.47 -24.37 -150.82
C GLU A 313 36.69 -24.64 -152.10
N ALA A 314 35.44 -24.16 -152.21
CA ALA A 314 34.66 -24.30 -153.44
C ALA A 314 35.31 -23.55 -154.62
N ALA A 315 35.88 -22.37 -154.39
CA ALA A 315 36.65 -21.64 -155.40
C ALA A 315 37.94 -22.39 -155.80
N VAL A 316 38.70 -22.93 -154.83
CA VAL A 316 39.90 -23.75 -155.09
C VAL A 316 39.55 -25.04 -155.85
N ARG A 317 38.39 -25.66 -155.60
CA ARG A 317 37.89 -26.81 -156.37
C ARG A 317 37.60 -26.43 -157.83
N LYS A 318 36.97 -25.27 -158.08
CA LYS A 318 36.78 -24.74 -159.45
C LYS A 318 38.11 -24.46 -160.16
N LEU A 319 39.01 -23.71 -159.52
CA LEU A 319 40.33 -23.38 -160.05
C LEU A 319 41.19 -24.62 -160.35
N LYS A 320 41.01 -25.73 -159.60
CA LYS A 320 41.66 -27.02 -159.92
C LYS A 320 41.10 -27.66 -161.19
N VAL A 321 39.79 -27.57 -161.46
CA VAL A 321 39.17 -28.07 -162.69
C VAL A 321 39.56 -27.19 -163.89
N GLU A 322 39.54 -25.86 -163.72
CA GLU A 322 40.00 -24.90 -164.73
C GLU A 322 41.49 -25.10 -165.07
N ARG A 323 42.35 -25.29 -164.06
CA ARG A 323 43.77 -25.65 -164.26
C ARG A 323 43.91 -26.97 -164.99
N ALA A 324 43.17 -28.02 -164.63
CA ALA A 324 43.24 -29.31 -165.33
C ALA A 324 42.80 -29.19 -166.81
N HIS A 325 41.82 -28.34 -167.11
CA HIS A 325 41.43 -28.02 -168.48
C HIS A 325 42.52 -27.23 -169.22
N LEU A 326 43.16 -26.25 -168.59
CA LEU A 326 44.29 -25.53 -169.18
C LEU A 326 45.52 -26.42 -169.40
N GLU A 327 45.78 -27.40 -168.53
CA GLU A 327 46.82 -28.41 -168.72
C GLU A 327 46.51 -29.37 -169.89
N THR A 328 45.24 -29.64 -170.21
CA THR A 328 44.89 -30.40 -171.43
C THR A 328 44.94 -29.52 -172.68
N GLN A 329 44.57 -28.24 -172.61
CA GLN A 329 44.75 -27.26 -173.70
C GLN A 329 46.24 -27.10 -174.06
N LEU A 330 47.11 -26.91 -173.06
CA LEU A 330 48.56 -26.86 -173.24
C LEU A 330 49.09 -28.11 -173.94
N LYS A 331 48.70 -29.31 -173.52
CA LYS A 331 49.13 -30.58 -174.15
C LYS A 331 48.62 -30.78 -175.58
N ILE A 332 47.62 -30.02 -176.03
CA ILE A 332 47.20 -29.97 -177.43
C ILE A 332 48.11 -29.01 -178.18
N HIS A 333 48.27 -27.77 -177.71
CA HIS A 333 49.12 -26.77 -178.35
C HIS A 333 50.61 -27.14 -178.36
N GLU A 334 51.12 -27.87 -177.36
CA GLU A 334 52.47 -28.44 -177.35
C GLU A 334 52.69 -29.39 -178.54
N ARG A 335 51.69 -30.20 -178.90
CA ARG A 335 51.76 -31.13 -180.04
C ARG A 335 51.61 -30.43 -181.39
N GLU A 336 50.86 -29.34 -181.44
CA GLU A 336 50.77 -28.47 -182.61
C GLU A 336 52.09 -27.70 -182.81
N LEU A 337 52.69 -27.22 -181.72
CA LEU A 337 53.98 -26.53 -181.72
C LEU A 337 55.14 -27.44 -182.13
N THR A 338 55.22 -28.69 -181.64
CA THR A 338 56.26 -29.63 -182.11
C THR A 338 56.17 -29.85 -183.62
N ARG A 339 54.95 -30.05 -184.14
CA ARG A 339 54.70 -30.23 -185.57
C ARG A 339 55.04 -28.99 -186.42
N GLN A 340 54.91 -27.78 -185.86
CA GLN A 340 55.37 -26.56 -186.53
C GLN A 340 56.90 -26.36 -186.41
N SER A 341 57.51 -26.76 -185.30
CA SER A 341 58.97 -26.65 -185.10
C SER A 341 59.78 -27.51 -186.08
N GLU A 342 59.29 -28.72 -186.39
CA GLU A 342 59.87 -29.61 -187.41
C GLU A 342 59.87 -28.93 -188.80
N GLY A 343 58.77 -28.25 -189.16
CA GLY A 343 58.65 -27.53 -190.43
C GLY A 343 59.39 -26.19 -190.49
N THR A 344 59.66 -25.54 -189.35
CA THR A 344 60.48 -24.31 -189.32
C THR A 344 61.97 -24.61 -189.39
N HIS A 345 62.47 -25.66 -188.75
CA HIS A 345 63.91 -25.98 -188.77
C HIS A 345 64.44 -26.31 -190.18
N GLU A 346 63.64 -26.91 -191.07
CA GLU A 346 64.00 -27.13 -192.49
C GLU A 346 64.11 -25.84 -193.34
N LEU A 347 63.55 -24.73 -192.84
CA LEU A 347 63.65 -23.39 -193.43
C LEU A 347 64.73 -22.56 -192.75
N GLU A 348 64.80 -22.58 -191.42
CA GLU A 348 65.82 -21.87 -190.63
C GLU A 348 67.23 -22.32 -190.99
N HIS A 349 67.47 -23.61 -191.27
CA HIS A 349 68.79 -24.09 -191.66
C HIS A 349 69.29 -23.46 -192.99
N LYS A 350 68.39 -23.06 -193.90
CA LYS A 350 68.71 -22.34 -195.16
C LYS A 350 68.83 -20.82 -194.97
N ILE A 351 68.37 -20.28 -193.84
CA ILE A 351 68.35 -18.84 -193.55
C ILE A 351 69.53 -18.46 -192.62
N LEU A 352 69.92 -19.34 -191.70
CA LEU A 352 71.07 -19.14 -190.80
C LEU A 352 72.42 -19.08 -191.53
N GLU A 353 72.52 -19.63 -192.74
CA GLU A 353 73.68 -19.49 -193.62
C GLU A 353 73.84 -18.05 -194.17
N ASN A 354 72.76 -17.25 -194.18
CA ASN A 354 72.69 -15.95 -194.85
C ASN A 354 72.60 -14.72 -193.90
N LEU A 355 72.60 -14.91 -192.58
CA LEU A 355 72.32 -13.83 -191.60
C LEU A 355 73.35 -13.70 -190.46
N VAL A 356 74.61 -14.03 -190.75
CA VAL A 356 75.76 -13.76 -189.85
C VAL A 356 76.26 -12.31 -189.94
N GLU A 357 75.80 -11.52 -190.93
CA GLU A 357 76.60 -10.40 -191.46
C GLU A 357 76.54 -9.04 -190.70
N HIS A 358 75.48 -8.66 -189.96
CA HIS A 358 75.36 -7.30 -189.38
C HIS A 358 74.69 -7.18 -187.97
N ILE A 359 75.10 -6.16 -187.17
CA ILE A 359 74.96 -6.07 -185.69
C ILE A 359 74.72 -4.61 -185.17
N SER A 360 74.09 -4.42 -183.98
CA SER A 360 74.06 -3.23 -183.06
C SER A 360 73.08 -2.06 -183.39
N LEU A 361 72.71 -1.07 -182.51
CA LEU A 361 73.10 -0.63 -181.13
C LEU A 361 71.89 -0.75 -180.12
N GLU A 362 71.42 0.14 -179.19
CA GLU A 362 71.68 1.54 -178.70
C GLU A 362 71.23 1.75 -177.20
N LYS A 363 71.26 2.98 -176.61
CA LYS A 363 71.45 3.19 -175.14
C LYS A 363 70.93 4.53 -174.52
N LYS A 364 70.76 4.55 -173.17
CA LYS A 364 71.00 5.70 -172.21
C LYS A 364 69.85 6.66 -171.78
N ALA A 365 69.49 6.69 -170.47
CA ALA A 365 68.93 7.86 -169.71
C ALA A 365 68.82 7.57 -168.19
N ALA A 366 69.35 8.42 -167.26
CA ALA A 366 69.31 8.09 -165.81
C ALA A 366 69.48 9.20 -164.71
N GLN A 367 69.64 10.50 -165.01
CA GLN A 367 70.32 11.42 -164.04
C GLN A 367 69.45 12.47 -163.29
N ASN A 368 68.16 12.64 -163.60
CA ASN A 368 67.33 13.74 -163.06
C ASN A 368 66.59 13.43 -161.73
N THR A 369 66.64 12.19 -161.24
CA THR A 369 65.74 11.70 -160.18
C THR A 369 66.14 12.05 -158.74
N LEU A 370 67.39 12.46 -158.50
CA LEU A 370 67.92 12.65 -157.12
C LEU A 370 67.57 14.01 -156.48
N HIS A 371 67.35 15.07 -157.28
CA HIS A 371 67.20 16.43 -156.73
C HIS A 371 65.82 16.66 -156.08
N SER A 372 64.76 16.01 -156.56
CA SER A 372 63.40 16.14 -156.02
C SER A 372 63.26 15.56 -154.61
N ILE A 373 63.99 14.47 -154.31
CA ILE A 373 63.90 13.72 -153.05
C ILE A 373 64.34 14.57 -151.84
N ALA A 374 65.35 15.42 -152.02
CA ALA A 374 65.85 16.28 -150.95
C ALA A 374 64.83 17.33 -150.49
N LYS A 375 64.05 17.90 -151.42
CA LYS A 375 63.07 18.95 -151.15
C LYS A 375 61.88 18.44 -150.32
N LEU A 376 61.41 17.22 -150.61
CA LEU A 376 60.30 16.59 -149.89
C LEU A 376 60.64 16.32 -148.41
N ARG A 377 61.86 15.86 -148.10
CA ARG A 377 62.30 15.60 -146.71
C ARG A 377 62.34 16.86 -145.84
N GLY A 378 62.52 18.04 -146.44
CA GLY A 378 62.49 19.33 -145.73
C GLY A 378 61.08 19.82 -145.38
N MET A 379 60.04 19.30 -146.04
CA MET A 379 58.63 19.63 -145.76
C MET A 379 58.09 18.75 -144.63
N ALA A 380 58.28 17.43 -144.72
CA ALA A 380 57.81 16.46 -143.72
C ALA A 380 58.21 16.85 -142.29
N LYS A 381 59.47 17.24 -142.05
CA LYS A 381 59.94 17.67 -140.72
C LYS A 381 59.24 18.92 -140.15
N LYS A 382 58.63 19.77 -140.98
CA LYS A 382 57.82 20.91 -140.51
C LYS A 382 56.39 20.46 -140.20
N GLU A 383 55.85 19.57 -141.01
CA GLU A 383 54.54 18.96 -140.79
C GLU A 383 54.54 18.10 -139.51
N ASP A 384 55.61 17.35 -139.24
CA ASP A 384 55.82 16.61 -137.97
C ASP A 384 55.81 17.54 -136.75
N MET A 385 56.50 18.68 -136.83
CA MET A 385 56.58 19.65 -135.72
C MET A 385 55.21 20.27 -135.43
N ILE A 386 54.51 20.73 -136.48
CA ILE A 386 53.14 21.25 -136.39
C ILE A 386 52.18 20.17 -135.86
N ALA A 387 52.36 18.91 -136.26
CA ALA A 387 51.56 17.80 -135.73
C ALA A 387 51.79 17.56 -134.23
N THR A 388 53.01 17.78 -133.71
CA THR A 388 53.26 17.72 -132.25
C THR A 388 52.67 18.90 -131.49
N GLU A 389 52.70 20.12 -132.04
CA GLU A 389 52.04 21.29 -131.44
C GLU A 389 50.51 21.09 -131.41
N ILE A 390 49.91 20.63 -132.52
CA ILE A 390 48.49 20.26 -132.60
C ILE A 390 48.16 19.15 -131.60
N GLN A 391 49.03 18.17 -131.35
CA GLN A 391 48.79 17.13 -130.34
C GLN A 391 48.82 17.69 -128.91
N PHE A 392 49.69 18.64 -128.60
CA PHE A 392 49.70 19.31 -127.30
C PHE A 392 48.45 20.18 -127.08
N ASP A 393 48.06 20.99 -128.06
CA ASP A 393 46.83 21.79 -127.96
C ASP A 393 45.58 20.91 -127.98
N LEU A 394 45.54 19.81 -128.73
CA LEU A 394 44.42 18.85 -128.69
C LEU A 394 44.36 18.10 -127.35
N ALA A 395 45.50 17.79 -126.72
CA ALA A 395 45.53 17.23 -125.36
C ALA A 395 45.02 18.23 -124.32
N ARG A 396 45.46 19.50 -124.40
CA ARG A 396 44.99 20.61 -123.56
C ARG A 396 43.50 20.88 -123.74
N ILE A 397 43.04 21.05 -124.97
CA ILE A 397 41.61 21.16 -125.32
C ILE A 397 40.84 19.93 -124.83
N ARG A 398 41.41 18.72 -124.84
CA ARG A 398 40.73 17.54 -124.27
C ARG A 398 40.65 17.58 -122.75
N VAL A 399 41.63 18.16 -122.04
CA VAL A 399 41.52 18.42 -120.59
C VAL A 399 40.47 19.50 -120.32
N ASP A 400 40.46 20.59 -121.07
CA ASP A 400 39.46 21.67 -120.95
C ASP A 400 38.05 21.14 -121.26
N VAL A 401 37.88 20.34 -122.31
CA VAL A 401 36.62 19.67 -122.66
C VAL A 401 36.19 18.66 -121.59
N LEU A 402 37.12 17.94 -120.94
CA LEU A 402 36.80 17.04 -119.82
C LEU A 402 36.43 17.82 -118.55
N SER A 403 37.07 18.95 -118.28
CA SER A 403 36.73 19.86 -117.18
C SER A 403 35.35 20.50 -117.39
N VAL A 404 35.08 20.98 -118.62
CA VAL A 404 33.77 21.49 -119.03
C VAL A 404 32.72 20.38 -119.04
N HIS A 405 33.06 19.13 -119.38
CA HIS A 405 32.15 17.99 -119.22
C HIS A 405 31.86 17.72 -117.74
N ALA A 406 32.86 17.69 -116.85
CA ALA A 406 32.63 17.51 -115.42
C ALA A 406 31.80 18.64 -114.81
N TYR A 407 32.04 19.89 -115.22
CA TYR A 407 31.24 21.05 -114.84
C TYR A 407 29.80 20.95 -115.37
N ASN A 408 29.61 20.57 -116.64
CA ASN A 408 28.30 20.34 -117.23
C ASN A 408 27.59 19.13 -116.63
N GLU A 409 28.30 18.09 -116.20
CA GLU A 409 27.72 16.91 -115.54
C GLU A 409 27.30 17.26 -114.10
N ASN A 410 28.07 18.09 -113.40
CA ASN A 410 27.66 18.66 -112.11
C ASN A 410 26.47 19.62 -112.26
N ILE A 411 26.42 20.44 -113.32
CA ILE A 411 25.25 21.27 -113.65
C ILE A 411 24.05 20.40 -114.00
N LYS A 412 24.20 19.33 -114.79
CA LYS A 412 23.12 18.36 -115.04
C LYS A 412 22.64 17.73 -113.75
N GLN A 413 23.54 17.23 -112.88
CA GLN A 413 23.13 16.62 -111.61
C GLN A 413 22.42 17.62 -110.67
N ALA A 414 22.88 18.88 -110.64
CA ALA A 414 22.18 19.95 -109.91
C ALA A 414 20.84 20.31 -110.56
N MET A 415 20.77 20.34 -111.89
CA MET A 415 19.56 20.64 -112.65
C MET A 415 18.57 19.48 -112.61
N ASP A 416 19.00 18.23 -112.55
CA ASP A 416 18.20 17.02 -112.35
C ASP A 416 17.70 16.95 -110.90
N ALA A 417 18.51 17.37 -109.91
CA ALA A 417 18.06 17.52 -108.54
C ALA A 417 16.99 18.63 -108.40
N VAL A 418 17.19 19.79 -109.05
CA VAL A 418 16.21 20.88 -109.09
C VAL A 418 14.97 20.48 -109.91
N ASN A 419 15.13 19.82 -111.06
CA ASN A 419 14.03 19.30 -111.87
C ASN A 419 13.22 18.28 -111.07
N LYS A 420 13.87 17.43 -110.27
CA LYS A 420 13.20 16.47 -109.39
C LYS A 420 12.51 17.14 -108.20
N GLU A 421 13.12 18.15 -107.58
CA GLU A 421 12.43 18.97 -106.56
C GLU A 421 11.23 19.72 -107.18
N VAL A 422 11.35 20.16 -108.44
CA VAL A 422 10.28 20.76 -109.24
C VAL A 422 9.22 19.71 -109.63
N GLU A 423 9.57 18.47 -109.97
CA GLU A 423 8.61 17.38 -110.22
C GLU A 423 7.89 16.97 -108.92
N GLU A 424 8.58 16.92 -107.79
CA GLU A 424 7.98 16.66 -106.48
C GLU A 424 7.06 17.82 -106.06
N LYS A 425 7.45 19.08 -106.31
CA LYS A 425 6.60 20.26 -106.11
C LYS A 425 5.47 20.37 -107.14
N LEU A 426 5.63 19.91 -108.38
CA LEU A 426 4.57 19.80 -109.40
C LEU A 426 3.64 18.62 -109.14
N SER A 427 4.11 17.57 -108.47
CA SER A 427 3.30 16.46 -107.97
C SER A 427 2.50 16.89 -106.74
N HIS A 428 3.10 17.67 -105.83
CA HIS A 428 2.41 18.27 -104.70
C HIS A 428 1.41 19.34 -105.15
N ALA A 429 1.84 20.33 -105.94
CA ALA A 429 0.97 21.31 -106.59
C ALA A 429 -0.05 20.64 -107.51
N GLY A 430 0.27 19.52 -108.14
CA GLY A 430 -0.66 18.70 -108.92
C GLY A 430 -1.74 18.07 -108.05
N LYS A 431 -1.39 17.49 -106.89
CA LYS A 431 -2.35 16.98 -105.89
C LYS A 431 -3.23 18.12 -105.39
N VAL A 432 -2.62 19.20 -104.89
CA VAL A 432 -3.30 20.43 -104.45
C VAL A 432 -4.16 21.01 -105.59
N GLN A 433 -3.74 20.96 -106.85
CA GLN A 433 -4.52 21.46 -107.98
C GLN A 433 -5.60 20.47 -108.44
N THR A 434 -5.50 19.16 -108.17
CA THR A 434 -6.64 18.24 -108.30
C THR A 434 -7.64 18.42 -107.16
N GLU A 435 -7.20 18.78 -105.95
CA GLU A 435 -8.09 19.14 -104.85
C GLU A 435 -8.75 20.50 -105.10
N ILE A 436 -7.99 21.51 -105.51
CA ILE A 436 -8.50 22.81 -105.97
C ILE A 436 -9.42 22.61 -107.18
N ARG A 437 -9.16 21.69 -108.12
CA ARG A 437 -10.11 21.37 -109.22
C ARG A 437 -11.35 20.62 -108.72
N LYS A 438 -11.25 19.71 -107.75
CA LYS A 438 -12.43 19.10 -107.10
C LYS A 438 -13.27 20.13 -106.37
N ARG A 439 -12.64 21.03 -105.58
CA ARG A 439 -13.31 22.14 -104.90
C ARG A 439 -13.84 23.18 -105.90
N HIS A 440 -13.13 23.49 -106.98
CA HIS A 440 -13.63 24.36 -108.05
C HIS A 440 -14.74 23.70 -108.86
N ALA A 441 -14.79 22.37 -108.97
CA ALA A 441 -15.93 21.67 -109.55
C ALA A 441 -17.13 21.65 -108.59
N GLU A 442 -16.93 21.43 -107.28
CA GLU A 442 -17.99 21.60 -106.28
C GLU A 442 -18.50 23.04 -106.23
N ILE A 443 -17.60 24.03 -106.31
CA ILE A 443 -17.92 25.45 -106.36
C ILE A 443 -18.56 25.80 -107.69
N GLU A 444 -18.05 25.39 -108.85
CA GLU A 444 -18.72 25.62 -110.15
C GLU A 444 -20.09 24.96 -110.19
N MET A 445 -20.28 23.76 -109.64
CA MET A 445 -21.59 23.12 -109.61
C MET A 445 -22.54 23.89 -108.68
N LYS A 446 -22.08 24.31 -107.49
CA LYS A 446 -22.86 25.16 -106.58
C LYS A 446 -23.11 26.57 -107.13
N THR A 447 -22.17 27.16 -107.87
CA THR A 447 -22.25 28.49 -108.47
C THR A 447 -23.05 28.46 -109.76
N LYS A 448 -23.00 27.41 -110.57
CA LYS A 448 -23.92 27.19 -111.71
C LYS A 448 -25.33 26.90 -111.22
N GLU A 449 -25.48 26.25 -110.07
CA GLU A 449 -26.80 26.06 -109.45
C GLU A 449 -27.31 27.35 -108.80
N ILE A 450 -26.47 28.11 -108.08
CA ILE A 450 -26.79 29.46 -107.58
C ILE A 450 -27.08 30.42 -108.75
N ASP A 451 -26.36 30.36 -109.86
CA ASP A 451 -26.62 31.18 -111.05
C ASP A 451 -27.88 30.74 -111.79
N ARG A 452 -28.22 29.44 -111.80
CA ARG A 452 -29.52 28.96 -112.28
C ARG A 452 -30.64 29.48 -111.41
N LEU A 453 -30.55 29.26 -110.10
CA LEU A 453 -31.52 29.72 -109.11
C LEU A 453 -31.66 31.25 -109.14
N ASN A 454 -30.57 32.00 -109.24
CA ASN A 454 -30.60 33.45 -109.37
C ASN A 454 -31.16 33.88 -110.73
N LYS A 455 -30.80 33.24 -111.85
CA LYS A 455 -31.38 33.59 -113.17
C LYS A 455 -32.86 33.21 -113.29
N THR A 456 -33.35 32.18 -112.59
CA THR A 456 -34.79 31.93 -112.47
C THR A 456 -35.45 32.90 -111.51
N PHE A 457 -34.81 33.23 -110.37
CA PHE A 457 -35.33 34.19 -109.39
C PHE A 457 -35.46 35.62 -109.96
N PHE A 458 -34.41 36.13 -110.62
CA PHE A 458 -34.45 37.43 -111.29
C PHE A 458 -35.48 37.46 -112.43
N LYS A 459 -35.63 36.39 -113.21
CA LYS A 459 -36.69 36.30 -114.23
C LYS A 459 -38.10 36.27 -113.63
N LEU A 460 -38.30 35.57 -112.52
CA LEU A 460 -39.61 35.47 -111.85
C LEU A 460 -39.95 36.68 -110.97
N THR A 461 -38.98 37.54 -110.65
CA THR A 461 -39.18 38.72 -109.79
C THR A 461 -39.23 40.04 -110.57
N ALA A 462 -38.87 40.05 -111.86
CA ALA A 462 -38.91 41.25 -112.70
C ALA A 462 -40.34 41.65 -113.15
N ASP A 463 -41.19 40.67 -113.49
CA ASP A 463 -42.43 40.93 -114.23
C ASP A 463 -43.73 40.93 -113.36
N MET A 464 -43.65 40.64 -112.06
CA MET A 464 -44.86 40.50 -111.22
C MET A 464 -45.35 41.81 -110.58
N LYS A 465 -46.22 42.52 -111.30
CA LYS A 465 -47.18 43.49 -110.75
C LYS A 465 -48.62 43.12 -111.13
N LEU A 466 -49.40 42.71 -110.12
CA LEU A 466 -50.87 42.54 -110.08
C LEU A 466 -51.54 41.53 -111.07
N GLY A 467 -52.36 40.64 -110.50
CA GLY A 467 -53.60 40.09 -111.11
C GLY A 467 -53.46 39.26 -112.40
N ASP A 468 -53.65 37.95 -112.44
CA ASP A 468 -54.30 37.04 -111.48
C ASP A 468 -53.52 35.72 -111.32
N GLN A 469 -53.92 34.89 -110.35
CA GLN A 469 -53.13 33.75 -109.87
C GLN A 469 -52.82 32.72 -110.96
N THR A 470 -51.63 32.83 -111.53
CA THR A 470 -51.07 31.89 -112.50
C THR A 470 -50.67 30.56 -111.80
N PRO A 471 -50.35 29.50 -112.56
CA PRO A 471 -49.66 28.35 -112.00
C PRO A 471 -48.34 28.73 -111.29
N TRP A 472 -47.69 29.82 -111.71
CA TRP A 472 -46.54 30.39 -111.00
C TRP A 472 -46.95 31.03 -109.67
N ASP A 473 -48.13 31.64 -109.52
CA ASP A 473 -48.65 32.08 -108.22
C ASP A 473 -49.06 30.91 -107.32
N HIS A 474 -49.54 29.79 -107.86
CA HIS A 474 -49.71 28.56 -107.07
C HIS A 474 -48.38 27.95 -106.65
N ILE A 475 -47.36 27.95 -107.52
CA ILE A 475 -46.00 27.54 -107.16
C ILE A 475 -45.37 28.53 -106.17
N ILE A 476 -45.61 29.84 -106.31
CA ILE A 476 -45.08 30.90 -105.43
C ILE A 476 -45.83 30.92 -104.10
N THR A 477 -47.14 30.60 -104.03
CA THR A 477 -47.85 30.42 -102.76
C THR A 477 -47.46 29.12 -102.08
N ASN A 478 -47.21 28.03 -102.82
CA ASN A 478 -46.65 26.80 -102.28
C ASN A 478 -45.18 26.99 -101.80
N LEU A 479 -44.34 27.71 -102.56
CA LEU A 479 -42.99 28.07 -102.14
C LEU A 479 -43.00 29.08 -100.98
N LYS A 480 -43.92 30.04 -100.94
CA LYS A 480 -44.14 30.91 -99.75
C LYS A 480 -44.64 30.09 -98.57
N TYR A 481 -45.45 29.06 -98.78
CA TYR A 481 -45.89 28.14 -97.73
C TYR A 481 -44.74 27.28 -97.21
N GLU A 482 -43.93 26.67 -98.08
CA GLU A 482 -42.73 25.92 -97.70
C GLU A 482 -41.65 26.82 -97.08
N ILE A 483 -41.45 28.06 -97.58
CA ILE A 483 -40.59 29.06 -96.95
C ILE A 483 -41.16 29.45 -95.58
N GLN A 484 -42.47 29.65 -95.41
CA GLN A 484 -43.07 29.89 -94.10
C GLN A 484 -42.97 28.68 -93.17
N LYS A 485 -43.09 27.46 -93.68
CA LYS A 485 -42.96 26.19 -92.94
C LYS A 485 -41.52 25.93 -92.50
N ILE A 486 -40.54 26.21 -93.37
CA ILE A 486 -39.12 26.21 -93.06
C ILE A 486 -38.78 27.35 -92.08
N THR A 487 -39.35 28.55 -92.25
CA THR A 487 -39.15 29.70 -91.34
C THR A 487 -39.76 29.43 -89.97
N ARG A 488 -40.96 28.83 -89.89
CA ARG A 488 -41.57 28.34 -88.64
C ARG A 488 -40.73 27.24 -88.01
N SER A 489 -40.27 26.25 -88.78
CA SER A 489 -39.35 25.21 -88.29
C SER A 489 -38.02 25.80 -87.81
N SER A 490 -37.52 26.86 -88.46
CA SER A 490 -36.30 27.57 -88.07
C SER A 490 -36.51 28.39 -86.81
N SER A 491 -37.63 29.12 -86.67
CA SER A 491 -37.94 29.87 -85.45
C SER A 491 -38.29 28.95 -84.28
N GLU A 492 -38.88 27.78 -84.53
CA GLU A 492 -39.01 26.71 -83.54
C GLU A 492 -37.65 26.15 -83.12
N LYS A 493 -36.75 25.84 -84.07
CA LYS A 493 -35.38 25.39 -83.76
C LYS A 493 -34.60 26.46 -83.00
N GLN A 494 -34.75 27.73 -83.36
CA GLN A 494 -34.16 28.87 -82.65
C GLN A 494 -34.77 29.03 -81.25
N LYS A 495 -36.08 28.86 -81.08
CA LYS A 495 -36.74 28.88 -79.76
C LYS A 495 -36.29 27.69 -78.90
N ARG A 496 -36.20 26.48 -79.47
CA ARG A 496 -35.64 25.29 -78.79
C ARG A 496 -34.17 25.49 -78.43
N TRP A 497 -33.37 26.10 -79.31
CA TRP A 497 -31.98 26.46 -79.03
C TRP A 497 -31.86 27.52 -77.93
N LEU A 498 -32.67 28.58 -77.94
CA LEU A 498 -32.71 29.59 -76.87
C LEU A 498 -33.14 28.98 -75.52
N VAL A 499 -34.12 28.08 -75.51
CA VAL A 499 -34.51 27.33 -74.30
C VAL A 499 -33.36 26.43 -73.82
N MET A 500 -32.69 25.71 -74.73
CA MET A 500 -31.53 24.87 -74.39
C MET A 500 -30.33 25.68 -73.90
N GLN A 501 -30.07 26.85 -74.50
CA GLN A 501 -29.01 27.78 -74.10
C GLN A 501 -29.32 28.41 -72.74
N THR A 502 -30.59 28.74 -72.47
CA THR A 502 -31.06 29.22 -71.17
C THR A 502 -30.91 28.12 -70.11
N HIS A 503 -31.26 26.87 -70.44
CA HIS A 503 -31.06 25.73 -69.54
C HIS A 503 -29.57 25.44 -69.30
N LEU A 504 -28.72 25.55 -70.33
CA LEU A 504 -27.27 25.45 -70.18
C LEU A 504 -26.72 26.54 -69.25
N ILE A 505 -27.20 27.78 -69.36
CA ILE A 505 -26.82 28.88 -68.47
C ILE A 505 -27.29 28.61 -67.03
N THR A 506 -28.52 28.10 -66.81
CA THR A 506 -28.96 27.75 -65.44
C THR A 506 -28.20 26.56 -64.86
N LEU A 507 -27.83 25.57 -65.68
CA LEU A 507 -26.95 24.47 -65.27
C LEU A 507 -25.53 24.95 -64.94
N VAL A 508 -24.95 25.84 -65.73
CA VAL A 508 -23.63 26.44 -65.47
C VAL A 508 -23.66 27.27 -64.17
N ASN A 509 -24.69 28.10 -63.98
CA ASN A 509 -24.85 28.88 -62.75
C ASN A 509 -25.00 27.98 -61.51
N GLY A 510 -25.87 26.96 -61.57
CA GLY A 510 -26.01 25.97 -60.49
C GLY A 510 -24.73 25.17 -60.24
N THR A 511 -23.95 24.87 -61.29
CA THR A 511 -22.63 24.22 -61.15
C THR A 511 -21.64 25.14 -60.44
N ASN A 512 -21.65 26.44 -60.73
CA ASN A 512 -20.81 27.44 -60.06
C ASN A 512 -21.22 27.61 -58.58
N GLU A 513 -22.52 27.68 -58.27
CA GLU A 513 -23.04 27.73 -56.89
C GLU A 513 -22.64 26.49 -56.07
N VAL A 514 -22.78 25.30 -56.66
CA VAL A 514 -22.33 24.04 -56.04
C VAL A 514 -20.81 24.02 -55.86
N THR A 515 -20.04 24.58 -56.80
CA THR A 515 -18.57 24.66 -56.71
C THR A 515 -18.13 25.63 -55.61
N GLU A 516 -18.77 26.79 -55.49
CA GLU A 516 -18.50 27.75 -54.40
C GLU A 516 -18.90 27.18 -53.03
N SER A 517 -20.04 26.46 -52.95
CA SER A 517 -20.48 25.73 -51.76
C SER A 517 -19.50 24.61 -51.37
N TYR A 518 -18.96 23.88 -52.35
CA TYR A 518 -17.90 22.90 -52.14
C TYR A 518 -16.61 23.55 -51.62
N GLN A 519 -16.16 24.66 -52.21
CA GLN A 519 -14.98 25.39 -51.74
C GLN A 519 -15.15 25.90 -50.31
N LYS A 520 -16.31 26.47 -49.96
CA LYS A 520 -16.66 26.87 -48.59
C LYS A 520 -16.57 25.69 -47.61
N LYS A 521 -17.13 24.53 -47.98
CA LYS A 521 -17.05 23.29 -47.17
C LYS A 521 -15.63 22.72 -47.07
N ALA A 522 -14.81 22.83 -48.13
CA ALA A 522 -13.42 22.40 -48.12
C ALA A 522 -12.58 23.25 -47.14
N VAL A 523 -12.74 24.58 -47.16
CA VAL A 523 -12.08 25.49 -46.22
C VAL A 523 -12.56 25.23 -44.78
N GLN A 524 -13.85 24.99 -44.57
CA GLN A 524 -14.38 24.58 -43.25
C GLN A 524 -13.79 23.26 -42.78
N SER A 525 -13.66 22.25 -43.65
CA SER A 525 -13.05 20.95 -43.33
C SER A 525 -11.57 21.10 -42.92
N ILE A 526 -10.79 21.89 -43.67
CA ILE A 526 -9.39 22.22 -43.33
C ILE A 526 -9.32 22.92 -41.97
N THR A 527 -10.20 23.90 -41.72
CA THR A 527 -10.26 24.65 -40.47
C THR A 527 -10.60 23.75 -39.28
N LEU A 528 -11.59 22.87 -39.42
CA LEU A 528 -11.98 21.89 -38.41
C LEU A 528 -10.88 20.85 -38.16
N SER A 529 -10.15 20.43 -39.20
CA SER A 529 -8.99 19.55 -39.07
C SER A 529 -7.86 20.20 -38.27
N GLN A 530 -7.52 21.47 -38.56
CA GLN A 530 -6.54 22.24 -37.78
C GLN A 530 -6.99 22.46 -36.32
N GLN A 531 -8.27 22.76 -36.11
CA GLN A 531 -8.84 22.88 -34.75
C GLN A 531 -8.77 21.54 -34.00
N LYS A 532 -9.09 20.41 -34.66
CA LYS A 532 -8.95 19.07 -34.08
C LYS A 532 -7.50 18.81 -33.68
N VAL A 533 -6.51 19.01 -34.55
CA VAL A 533 -5.09 18.80 -34.22
C VAL A 533 -4.65 19.66 -33.03
N ARG A 534 -5.14 20.90 -32.92
CA ARG A 534 -4.89 21.76 -31.74
C ARG A 534 -5.52 21.22 -30.46
N VAL A 535 -6.74 20.67 -30.53
CA VAL A 535 -7.42 20.06 -29.37
C VAL A 535 -6.77 18.73 -28.97
N ASP A 536 -6.40 17.89 -29.94
CA ASP A 536 -5.73 16.61 -29.70
C ASP A 536 -4.35 16.82 -29.04
N THR A 537 -3.56 17.79 -29.53
CA THR A 537 -2.25 18.14 -28.92
C THR A 537 -2.39 18.75 -27.52
N GLN A 538 -3.43 19.57 -27.27
CA GLN A 538 -3.76 20.04 -25.92
C GLN A 538 -4.20 18.89 -25.00
N ALA A 539 -5.04 17.97 -25.48
CA ALA A 539 -5.47 16.79 -24.74
C ALA A 539 -4.29 15.84 -24.43
N GLU A 540 -3.32 15.70 -25.33
CA GLU A 540 -2.08 14.97 -25.06
C GLU A 540 -1.20 15.65 -24.01
N ALA A 541 -1.06 16.97 -24.05
CA ALA A 541 -0.33 17.72 -23.04
C ALA A 541 -0.97 17.53 -21.65
N ILE A 542 -2.30 17.61 -21.57
CA ILE A 542 -3.06 17.34 -20.35
C ILE A 542 -2.87 15.88 -19.90
N LYS A 543 -2.97 14.88 -20.81
CA LYS A 543 -2.71 13.46 -20.49
C LYS A 543 -1.28 13.24 -19.96
N LYS A 544 -0.28 13.93 -20.50
CA LYS A 544 1.12 13.87 -20.03
C LYS A 544 1.25 14.48 -18.62
N PHE A 545 0.63 15.63 -18.38
CA PHE A 545 0.60 16.31 -17.07
C PHE A 545 -0.15 15.50 -16.00
N VAL A 546 -1.30 14.90 -16.34
CA VAL A 546 -2.04 13.99 -15.46
C VAL A 546 -1.16 12.79 -15.07
N LYS A 547 -0.49 12.13 -16.02
CA LYS A 547 0.46 11.04 -15.73
C LYS A 547 1.65 11.47 -14.86
N GLU A 548 2.06 12.74 -14.93
CA GLU A 548 3.09 13.29 -14.05
C GLU A 548 2.55 13.53 -12.63
N ILE A 549 1.31 14.01 -12.50
CA ILE A 549 0.61 14.13 -11.21
C ILE A 549 0.37 12.75 -10.59
N GLU A 550 -0.10 11.76 -11.35
CA GLU A 550 -0.26 10.36 -10.89
C GLU A 550 1.04 9.81 -10.32
N LYS A 551 2.17 9.99 -11.00
CA LYS A 551 3.51 9.62 -10.49
C LYS A 551 3.88 10.38 -9.20
N LYS A 552 3.58 11.68 -9.11
CA LYS A 552 3.79 12.49 -7.89
C LYS A 552 2.88 12.04 -6.72
N VAL A 553 1.66 11.61 -7.01
CA VAL A 553 0.73 11.04 -6.02
C VAL A 553 1.23 9.68 -5.55
N MET A 554 1.64 8.79 -6.45
CA MET A 554 2.20 7.47 -6.10
C MET A 554 3.48 7.59 -5.26
N THR A 555 4.40 8.50 -5.59
CA THR A 555 5.59 8.76 -4.76
C THR A 555 5.23 9.32 -3.38
N LYS A 556 4.25 10.22 -3.28
CA LYS A 556 3.73 10.70 -1.97
C LYS A 556 3.03 9.60 -1.18
N GLN A 557 2.27 8.72 -1.82
CA GLN A 557 1.64 7.56 -1.18
C GLN A 557 2.71 6.58 -0.65
N GLY A 558 3.79 6.35 -1.39
CA GLY A 558 4.95 5.59 -0.91
C GLY A 558 5.61 6.22 0.33
N VAL A 559 5.77 7.55 0.35
CA VAL A 559 6.27 8.28 1.53
C VAL A 559 5.29 8.18 2.72
N ILE A 560 3.98 8.27 2.49
CA ILE A 560 2.96 8.10 3.54
C ILE A 560 2.98 6.67 4.11
N LEU A 561 3.11 5.64 3.27
CA LEU A 561 3.26 4.26 3.72
C LEU A 561 4.54 4.08 4.54
N MET A 562 5.68 4.61 4.08
CA MET A 562 6.94 4.59 4.84
C MET A 562 6.83 5.34 6.18
N LEU A 563 6.11 6.47 6.22
CA LEU A 563 5.87 7.23 7.44
C LEU A 563 4.97 6.45 8.41
N ASN A 564 3.92 5.78 7.92
CA ASN A 564 3.05 4.92 8.71
C ASN A 564 3.81 3.72 9.29
N ASP A 565 4.71 3.11 8.50
CA ASP A 565 5.64 2.08 8.95
C ASP A 565 6.56 2.57 10.08
N MET A 566 7.10 3.79 9.96
CA MET A 566 7.91 4.42 11.01
C MET A 566 7.09 4.76 12.25
N VAL A 567 5.84 5.21 12.10
CA VAL A 567 4.91 5.44 13.22
C VAL A 567 4.56 4.13 13.92
N ALA A 568 4.33 3.04 13.20
CA ALA A 568 4.08 1.72 13.77
C ALA A 568 5.31 1.15 14.51
N LYS A 569 6.52 1.34 13.95
CA LYS A 569 7.78 1.00 14.61
C LYS A 569 8.01 1.85 15.87
N ASN A 570 7.72 3.14 15.83
CA ASN A 570 7.79 4.01 17.01
C ASN A 570 6.75 3.63 18.08
N ALA A 571 5.51 3.31 17.69
CA ALA A 571 4.46 2.91 18.63
C ALA A 571 4.72 1.53 19.28
N THR A 572 5.43 0.62 18.59
CA THR A 572 5.87 -0.66 19.18
C THR A 572 7.09 -0.46 20.09
N LEU A 573 8.05 0.39 19.72
CA LEU A 573 9.15 0.80 20.60
C LEU A 573 8.66 1.55 21.85
N GLU A 574 7.66 2.44 21.73
CA GLU A 574 7.07 3.16 22.86
C GLU A 574 6.37 2.20 23.84
N LYS A 575 5.63 1.20 23.32
CA LYS A 575 5.05 0.13 24.15
C LYS A 575 6.12 -0.72 24.84
N LEU A 576 7.21 -1.04 24.16
CA LEU A 576 8.33 -1.79 24.73
C LEU A 576 9.06 -0.98 25.81
N LEU A 577 9.32 0.32 25.59
CA LEU A 577 9.93 1.20 26.58
C LEU A 577 9.02 1.43 27.79
N LYS A 578 7.70 1.52 27.60
CA LYS A 578 6.73 1.58 28.68
C LYS A 578 6.74 0.30 29.52
N SER A 579 6.64 -0.88 28.92
CA SER A 579 6.67 -2.14 29.68
C SER A 579 8.04 -2.42 30.32
N GLN A 580 9.14 -2.02 29.70
CA GLN A 580 10.47 -2.04 30.32
C GLN A 580 10.56 -1.10 31.53
N ASN A 581 10.00 0.12 31.45
CA ASN A 581 9.96 1.06 32.56
C ASN A 581 9.05 0.57 33.70
N GLU A 582 7.89 0.00 33.39
CA GLU A 582 6.98 -0.64 34.35
C GLU A 582 7.69 -1.82 35.06
N ASN A 583 8.39 -2.68 34.32
CA ASN A 583 9.19 -3.77 34.88
C ASN A 583 10.34 -3.27 35.77
N LEU A 584 11.04 -2.20 35.36
CA LEU A 584 12.10 -1.57 36.16
C LEU A 584 11.54 -0.91 37.43
N GLN A 585 10.36 -0.28 37.36
CA GLN A 585 9.68 0.27 38.54
C GLN A 585 9.25 -0.84 39.50
N ALA A 586 8.72 -1.96 38.99
CA ALA A 586 8.39 -3.14 39.80
C ALA A 586 9.63 -3.76 40.46
N ALA A 587 10.74 -3.89 39.73
CA ALA A 587 12.01 -4.39 40.25
C ALA A 587 12.61 -3.45 41.32
N ASN A 588 12.61 -2.14 41.07
CA ASN A 588 13.05 -1.14 42.04
C ASN A 588 12.17 -1.14 43.30
N TYR A 589 10.85 -1.28 43.16
CA TYR A 589 9.93 -1.39 44.29
C TYR A 589 10.15 -2.67 45.11
N ALA A 590 10.41 -3.81 44.45
CA ALA A 590 10.80 -5.05 45.12
C ALA A 590 12.11 -4.88 45.90
N HIS A 591 13.16 -4.36 45.26
CA HIS A 591 14.45 -4.08 45.91
C HIS A 591 14.32 -3.11 47.10
N LEU A 592 13.48 -2.08 46.99
CA LEU A 592 13.23 -1.13 48.08
C LEU A 592 12.43 -1.77 49.23
N LYS A 593 11.54 -2.71 48.94
CA LYS A 593 10.84 -3.54 49.94
C LYS A 593 11.77 -4.53 50.63
N ASP A 594 12.77 -5.07 49.93
CA ASP A 594 13.80 -5.94 50.49
C ASP A 594 14.80 -5.16 51.36
N LEU A 595 15.23 -3.96 50.94
CA LEU A 595 15.95 -3.03 51.82
C LEU A 595 15.14 -2.69 53.09
N GLY A 596 13.82 -2.51 52.95
CA GLY A 596 12.92 -2.30 54.10
C GLY A 596 12.88 -3.49 55.07
N ARG A 597 12.95 -4.73 54.56
CA ARG A 597 13.06 -5.95 55.38
C ARG A 597 14.40 -6.01 56.10
N ASP A 598 15.50 -5.71 55.42
CA ASP A 598 16.84 -5.71 55.99
C ASP A 598 17.01 -4.62 57.07
N LEU A 599 16.44 -3.42 56.85
CA LEU A 599 16.40 -2.36 57.86
C LEU A 599 15.64 -2.80 59.12
N VAL A 600 14.47 -3.43 58.98
CA VAL A 600 13.72 -3.97 60.14
C VAL A 600 14.50 -5.07 60.85
N ALA A 601 15.19 -5.95 60.12
CA ALA A 601 16.04 -6.99 60.71
C ALA A 601 17.27 -6.42 61.43
N LEU A 602 17.84 -5.30 60.94
CA LEU A 602 18.91 -4.56 61.61
C LEU A 602 18.41 -3.82 62.84
N GLU A 603 17.24 -3.18 62.79
CA GLU A 603 16.59 -2.60 63.97
C GLU A 603 16.33 -3.65 65.05
N GLU A 604 15.84 -4.84 64.70
CA GLU A 604 15.60 -5.90 65.68
C GLU A 604 16.90 -6.42 66.31
N LYS A 605 18.00 -6.51 65.52
CA LYS A 605 19.34 -6.78 66.06
C LYS A 605 19.80 -5.68 67.01
N ILE A 606 19.59 -4.40 66.68
CA ILE A 606 19.93 -3.26 67.56
C ILE A 606 19.10 -3.30 68.85
N ARG A 607 17.81 -3.64 68.79
CA ARG A 607 16.94 -3.83 69.97
C ARG A 607 17.41 -4.98 70.86
N LYS A 608 17.91 -6.08 70.27
CA LYS A 608 18.53 -7.19 71.02
C LYS A 608 19.84 -6.77 71.69
N MET A 609 20.77 -6.15 70.95
CA MET A 609 22.03 -5.63 71.51
C MET A 609 21.82 -4.58 72.61
N THR A 610 20.79 -3.73 72.51
CA THR A 610 20.47 -2.75 73.57
C THR A 610 19.80 -3.39 74.79
N ALA A 611 18.97 -4.42 74.60
CA ALA A 611 18.46 -5.23 75.71
C ALA A 611 19.60 -5.97 76.44
N GLU A 612 20.49 -6.65 75.71
CA GLU A 612 21.69 -7.31 76.23
C GLU A 612 22.61 -6.33 76.98
N ARG A 613 22.87 -5.15 76.42
CA ARG A 613 23.57 -4.07 77.11
C ARG A 613 22.86 -3.66 78.41
N SER A 614 21.53 -3.52 78.40
CA SER A 614 20.78 -3.12 79.60
C SER A 614 20.83 -4.19 80.70
N TYR A 615 20.90 -5.46 80.32
CA TYR A 615 21.10 -6.59 81.23
C TYR A 615 22.53 -6.60 81.79
N ALA A 616 23.55 -6.44 80.93
CA ALA A 616 24.95 -6.36 81.35
C ALA A 616 25.23 -5.17 82.29
N VAL A 617 24.56 -4.03 82.10
CA VAL A 617 24.64 -2.89 83.03
C VAL A 617 24.06 -3.25 84.41
N LYS A 618 22.88 -3.88 84.48
CA LYS A 618 22.31 -4.33 85.77
C LYS A 618 23.21 -5.34 86.49
N HIS A 619 23.82 -6.26 85.74
CA HIS A 619 24.82 -7.19 86.29
C HIS A 619 26.07 -6.46 86.80
N LEU A 620 26.49 -5.37 86.16
CA LEU A 620 27.57 -4.53 86.67
C LEU A 620 27.15 -3.80 87.95
N ASP A 621 25.94 -3.24 88.01
CA ASP A 621 25.38 -2.59 89.23
C ASP A 621 25.32 -3.58 90.42
N GLU A 622 24.90 -4.82 90.18
CA GLU A 622 24.88 -5.92 91.16
C GLU A 622 26.31 -6.30 91.62
N LEU A 623 27.27 -6.39 90.69
CA LEU A 623 28.68 -6.66 91.01
C LEU A 623 29.34 -5.50 91.76
N GLU A 624 29.01 -4.25 91.45
CA GLU A 624 29.47 -3.07 92.19
C GLU A 624 28.88 -3.03 93.60
N HIS A 625 27.60 -3.38 93.77
CA HIS A 625 26.99 -3.55 95.08
C HIS A 625 27.71 -4.64 95.90
N HIS A 626 27.98 -5.80 95.30
CA HIS A 626 28.76 -6.86 95.95
C HIS A 626 30.19 -6.40 96.29
N ALA A 627 30.87 -5.69 95.39
CA ALA A 627 32.22 -5.16 95.63
C ALA A 627 32.23 -4.12 96.77
N MET A 628 31.21 -3.27 96.87
CA MET A 628 31.02 -2.35 98.00
C MET A 628 30.75 -3.08 99.31
N LEU A 629 29.94 -4.14 99.30
CA LEU A 629 29.68 -4.97 100.48
C LEU A 629 30.95 -5.71 100.95
N TRP A 630 31.77 -6.20 100.02
CA TRP A 630 33.09 -6.78 100.34
C TRP A 630 34.09 -5.72 100.84
N LYS A 631 34.14 -4.51 100.25
CA LYS A 631 34.93 -3.38 100.78
C LYS A 631 34.51 -3.04 102.21
N TYR A 632 33.22 -2.98 102.49
CA TYR A 632 32.69 -2.73 103.84
C TYR A 632 33.15 -3.83 104.81
N LYS A 633 32.97 -5.11 104.43
CA LYS A 633 33.39 -6.26 105.24
C LYS A 633 34.90 -6.30 105.50
N ILE A 634 35.74 -5.99 104.50
CA ILE A 634 37.20 -5.87 104.67
C ILE A 634 37.55 -4.68 105.59
N SER A 635 36.86 -3.54 105.46
CA SER A 635 37.07 -2.39 106.35
C SER A 635 36.64 -2.63 107.79
N PHE A 636 35.64 -3.50 108.00
CA PHE A 636 35.22 -3.98 109.32
C PHE A 636 36.28 -4.93 109.89
N GLU A 637 36.76 -5.89 109.11
CA GLU A 637 37.81 -6.84 109.52
C GLU A 637 39.14 -6.14 109.82
N LEU A 638 39.49 -5.08 109.09
CA LEU A 638 40.64 -4.23 109.40
C LEU A 638 40.46 -3.46 110.71
N LYS A 639 39.23 -3.04 111.05
CA LYS A 639 38.93 -2.37 112.33
C LYS A 639 38.96 -3.35 113.51
N THR A 640 38.48 -4.58 113.34
CA THR A 640 38.59 -5.62 114.38
C THR A 640 40.03 -6.09 114.55
N GLN A 641 40.80 -6.26 113.47
CA GLN A 641 42.23 -6.58 113.56
C GLN A 641 43.05 -5.43 114.17
N ALA A 642 42.73 -4.16 113.90
CA ALA A 642 43.35 -3.02 114.57
C ALA A 642 43.01 -2.93 116.08
N GLN A 643 41.93 -3.57 116.54
CA GLN A 643 41.63 -3.76 117.96
C GLN A 643 42.36 -4.96 118.58
N ILE A 644 43.05 -5.76 117.78
CA ILE A 644 43.79 -6.97 118.19
C ILE A 644 45.27 -6.83 117.77
N ASP A 645 45.92 -5.75 118.20
CA ASP A 645 47.35 -5.51 117.92
C ASP A 645 48.26 -6.46 118.72
N PRO A 646 49.06 -7.34 118.06
CA PRO A 646 49.92 -8.30 118.75
C PRO A 646 51.12 -7.70 119.50
N ASN A 647 51.38 -6.38 119.38
CA ASN A 647 52.52 -5.73 120.03
C ASN A 647 52.27 -5.44 121.52
N VAL A 648 51.00 -5.39 121.95
CA VAL A 648 50.62 -5.14 123.35
C VAL A 648 50.88 -6.39 124.21
N GLY A 649 51.78 -6.28 125.19
CA GLY A 649 52.00 -7.30 126.23
C GLY A 649 53.20 -8.23 126.04
N ARG A 650 53.92 -8.18 124.91
CA ARG A 650 55.07 -9.07 124.62
C ARG A 650 56.18 -8.99 125.69
N ALA A 651 56.37 -7.82 126.32
CA ALA A 651 57.31 -7.62 127.43
C ALA A 651 56.90 -8.38 128.71
N VAL A 652 55.61 -8.39 129.04
CA VAL A 652 55.07 -9.07 130.24
C VAL A 652 55.34 -10.58 130.16
N ILE A 653 55.10 -11.18 129.00
CA ILE A 653 55.31 -12.62 128.76
C ILE A 653 56.77 -13.04 128.99
N MET A 654 57.75 -12.21 128.62
CA MET A 654 59.17 -12.50 128.89
C MET A 654 59.54 -12.37 130.37
N SER A 655 58.96 -11.41 131.10
CA SER A 655 59.19 -11.26 132.54
C SER A 655 58.67 -12.45 133.34
N LEU A 656 57.45 -12.93 133.03
CA LEU A 656 56.81 -14.05 133.72
C LEU A 656 57.59 -15.36 133.56
N LYS A 657 58.18 -15.62 132.39
CA LYS A 657 59.01 -16.84 132.18
C LYS A 657 60.20 -16.91 133.15
N LYS A 658 60.99 -15.84 133.26
CA LYS A 658 62.12 -15.79 134.22
C LYS A 658 61.67 -15.93 135.67
N GLN A 659 60.45 -15.54 136.00
CA GLN A 659 59.91 -15.67 137.36
C GLN A 659 59.46 -17.12 137.66
N CYS A 660 58.85 -17.80 136.68
CA CYS A 660 58.52 -19.23 136.78
C CYS A 660 59.75 -20.12 136.98
N ASP A 661 60.85 -19.87 136.27
CA ASP A 661 62.07 -20.68 136.39
C ASP A 661 62.67 -20.61 137.81
N ARG A 662 62.60 -19.44 138.46
CA ARG A 662 63.04 -19.25 139.85
C ARG A 662 62.10 -19.92 140.86
N LEU A 663 60.79 -19.91 140.61
CA LEU A 663 59.79 -20.52 141.50
C LEU A 663 59.80 -22.06 141.45
N ARG A 664 60.22 -22.67 140.33
CA ARG A 664 60.37 -24.13 140.22
C ARG A 664 61.42 -24.69 141.18
N LEU A 665 62.60 -24.07 141.25
CA LEU A 665 63.66 -24.48 142.20
C LEU A 665 63.21 -24.42 143.67
N THR A 666 62.30 -23.49 144.03
CA THR A 666 61.70 -23.46 145.38
C THR A 666 60.59 -24.49 145.60
N HIS A 667 59.98 -25.02 144.53
CA HIS A 667 58.97 -26.07 144.62
C HIS A 667 59.60 -27.46 144.84
N ASP A 668 60.71 -27.75 144.15
CA ASP A 668 61.37 -29.07 144.21
C ASP A 668 61.89 -29.40 145.63
N GLY A 669 62.26 -28.38 146.42
CA GLY A 669 62.63 -28.55 147.84
C GLY A 669 61.45 -28.91 148.76
N LEU A 670 60.21 -28.52 148.40
CA LEU A 670 59.00 -28.87 149.14
C LEU A 670 58.43 -30.24 148.72
N ALA A 671 58.69 -30.68 147.48
CA ALA A 671 58.30 -31.99 146.99
C ALA A 671 58.86 -33.13 147.87
N LEU A 672 60.16 -33.08 148.20
CA LEU A 672 60.85 -34.15 148.94
C LEU A 672 60.23 -34.48 150.33
N VAL A 673 59.55 -33.50 150.95
CA VAL A 673 58.86 -33.68 152.25
C VAL A 673 57.43 -34.20 152.05
N ARG A 674 56.74 -33.73 151.00
CA ARG A 674 55.39 -34.19 150.60
C ARG A 674 55.40 -35.62 150.07
N ASP A 675 56.45 -36.02 149.36
CA ASP A 675 56.52 -37.30 148.66
C ASP A 675 56.71 -38.49 149.62
N LYS A 676 57.11 -38.23 150.88
CA LYS A 676 57.04 -39.19 151.99
C LYS A 676 55.64 -39.36 152.59
N LEU A 677 54.65 -38.57 152.17
CA LEU A 677 53.25 -38.64 152.64
C LEU A 677 52.28 -39.12 151.54
N ILE A 678 52.49 -38.71 150.28
CA ILE A 678 51.56 -39.00 149.17
C ILE A 678 51.81 -40.37 148.51
N ALA A 679 53.01 -40.96 148.63
CA ALA A 679 53.31 -42.29 148.08
C ALA A 679 52.37 -43.42 148.56
N GLY A 680 51.69 -43.23 149.70
CA GLY A 680 50.64 -44.14 150.20
C GLY A 680 49.32 -44.12 149.41
N LEU A 681 49.04 -43.05 148.65
CA LEU A 681 47.84 -42.91 147.80
C LEU A 681 48.17 -43.01 146.31
N GLU A 682 49.30 -42.47 145.86
CA GLU A 682 49.64 -42.40 144.42
C GLU A 682 49.83 -43.79 143.78
N ASN A 683 50.41 -44.76 144.49
CA ASN A 683 50.78 -46.08 143.96
C ASN A 683 49.63 -46.93 143.37
N ARG A 684 48.38 -46.50 143.47
CA ARG A 684 47.21 -47.15 142.82
C ARG A 684 46.57 -46.36 141.67
N VAL A 685 46.85 -45.07 141.54
CA VAL A 685 46.18 -44.18 140.56
C VAL A 685 47.20 -43.53 139.60
N ALA A 686 48.47 -43.45 140.00
CA ALA A 686 49.58 -43.09 139.13
C ALA A 686 49.94 -44.23 138.14
N ASN A 687 49.04 -44.55 137.21
CA ASN A 687 49.40 -45.10 135.90
C ASN A 687 48.35 -44.85 134.81
N ARG A 688 47.91 -43.59 134.68
CA ARG A 688 47.29 -43.05 133.45
C ARG A 688 48.30 -42.24 132.62
N LYS A 689 49.53 -42.76 132.48
CA LYS A 689 50.55 -42.26 131.54
C LYS A 689 50.61 -43.15 130.30
N ILE A 690 49.80 -42.82 129.31
CA ILE A 690 49.79 -43.31 127.91
C ILE A 690 48.80 -42.38 127.18
N ILE A 691 48.99 -41.95 125.91
CA ILE A 691 50.16 -41.76 125.04
C ILE A 691 49.63 -40.95 123.82
N ASP A 692 50.47 -40.21 123.09
CA ASP A 692 50.28 -39.67 121.70
C ASP A 692 48.95 -38.93 121.31
N THR A 693 48.87 -37.91 120.44
CA THR A 693 49.80 -37.23 119.51
C THR A 693 50.52 -38.07 118.46
N LYS A 694 49.76 -38.63 117.49
CA LYS A 694 50.22 -39.02 116.14
C LYS A 694 49.08 -38.76 115.11
N VAL A 695 49.25 -38.13 113.93
CA VAL A 695 50.13 -38.42 112.75
C VAL A 695 49.55 -39.60 111.94
N LYS A 696 49.24 -39.57 110.62
CA LYS A 696 49.53 -38.72 109.42
C LYS A 696 48.20 -38.49 108.61
N VAL A 697 47.91 -37.46 107.79
CA VAL A 697 48.61 -36.62 106.76
C VAL A 697 48.39 -37.09 105.29
N MET A 698 47.81 -36.18 104.46
CA MET A 698 47.82 -36.07 102.97
C MET A 698 46.88 -36.88 102.02
N ALA A 699 46.60 -36.24 100.86
CA ALA A 699 46.31 -36.78 99.50
C ALA A 699 44.86 -36.95 98.92
N GLN A 700 44.36 -35.86 98.31
CA GLN A 700 43.72 -35.70 96.96
C GLN A 700 42.73 -36.72 96.28
N ARG A 701 41.58 -36.13 95.85
CA ARG A 701 40.90 -36.17 94.52
C ARG A 701 39.83 -37.25 94.13
N LYS A 702 38.90 -36.75 93.28
CA LYS A 702 37.74 -37.35 92.57
C LYS A 702 38.19 -38.32 91.43
N GLY A 703 37.35 -39.13 90.78
CA GLY A 703 35.89 -39.39 90.84
C GLY A 703 35.42 -40.18 89.58
N PHE A 704 34.19 -40.72 89.57
CA PHE A 704 33.73 -41.78 88.65
C PHE A 704 32.20 -41.69 88.39
N ASP A 705 31.68 -42.09 87.22
CA ASP A 705 30.34 -42.72 87.06
C ASP A 705 29.96 -43.20 85.63
N GLY A 706 29.01 -44.14 85.56
CA GLY A 706 28.35 -44.73 84.36
C GLY A 706 27.89 -46.19 84.62
N PRO A 707 27.10 -46.86 83.74
CA PRO A 707 26.53 -46.46 82.45
C PRO A 707 25.00 -46.71 82.28
N ALA A 708 24.27 -45.89 81.50
CA ALA A 708 22.83 -46.17 81.21
C ALA A 708 22.22 -45.55 79.91
N SER A 709 22.98 -44.84 79.06
CA SER A 709 22.39 -43.81 78.17
C SER A 709 22.42 -44.05 76.64
N ILE A 710 22.93 -45.19 76.16
CA ILE A 710 23.28 -45.34 74.73
C ILE A 710 22.18 -46.01 73.87
N GLU A 711 21.41 -46.93 74.44
CA GLU A 711 20.57 -47.87 73.67
C GLU A 711 19.27 -47.23 73.11
N ALA A 712 18.69 -46.26 73.82
CA ALA A 712 17.40 -45.66 73.47
C ALA A 712 17.42 -44.78 72.20
N ASN A 713 18.56 -44.22 71.82
CA ASN A 713 18.66 -43.24 70.73
C ASN A 713 18.80 -43.88 69.34
N LEU A 714 19.29 -45.13 69.24
CA LEU A 714 19.52 -45.80 67.96
C LEU A 714 18.21 -46.27 67.29
N MET A 715 17.18 -46.62 68.07
CA MET A 715 15.90 -47.11 67.55
C MET A 715 15.09 -46.05 66.77
N LYS A 716 15.18 -44.76 67.14
CA LYS A 716 14.40 -43.70 66.47
C LYS A 716 14.99 -43.29 65.11
N GLY A 717 16.31 -43.11 65.02
CA GLY A 717 16.95 -42.66 63.77
C GLY A 717 16.71 -43.62 62.59
N CYS A 718 16.71 -44.93 62.83
CA CYS A 718 16.43 -45.95 61.81
C CYS A 718 14.99 -45.90 61.25
N ALA A 719 14.02 -45.38 62.00
CA ALA A 719 12.64 -45.24 61.53
C ALA A 719 12.45 -43.99 60.65
N GLU A 720 13.06 -42.87 61.04
CA GLU A 720 13.00 -41.60 60.31
C GLU A 720 13.75 -41.70 58.97
N LEU A 721 14.95 -42.31 58.96
CA LEU A 721 15.70 -42.59 57.73
C LEU A 721 14.91 -43.46 56.74
N LYS A 722 14.19 -44.50 57.21
CA LYS A 722 13.34 -45.36 56.35
C LYS A 722 12.12 -44.64 55.76
N LYS A 723 11.70 -43.53 56.35
CA LYS A 723 10.61 -42.70 55.83
C LYS A 723 11.15 -41.70 54.80
N ALA A 724 12.27 -41.05 55.13
CA ALA A 724 13.01 -40.18 54.21
C ALA A 724 13.38 -40.91 52.91
N THR A 725 13.93 -42.13 52.96
CA THR A 725 14.28 -42.88 51.73
C THR A 725 13.07 -43.18 50.85
N LYS A 726 11.90 -43.45 51.42
CA LYS A 726 10.66 -43.67 50.63
C LYS A 726 10.07 -42.38 50.04
N GLU A 727 10.43 -41.23 50.57
CA GLU A 727 10.04 -39.93 50.00
C GLU A 727 11.07 -39.47 48.97
N THR A 728 12.38 -39.71 49.17
CA THR A 728 13.39 -39.53 48.12
C THR A 728 13.19 -40.47 46.94
N ASP A 729 12.80 -41.73 47.14
CA ASP A 729 12.47 -42.67 46.03
C ASP A 729 11.30 -42.16 45.16
N LYS A 730 10.31 -41.50 45.79
CA LYS A 730 9.16 -40.90 45.09
C LYS A 730 9.50 -39.58 44.40
N VAL A 731 10.48 -38.85 44.92
CA VAL A 731 11.05 -37.67 44.24
C VAL A 731 11.91 -38.13 43.07
N SER A 732 12.80 -39.12 43.25
CA SER A 732 13.60 -39.74 42.19
C SER A 732 12.71 -40.15 41.03
N LYS A 733 11.71 -41.01 41.25
CA LYS A 733 10.82 -41.48 40.16
C LYS A 733 10.01 -40.36 39.49
N ARG A 734 9.93 -39.16 40.08
CA ARG A 734 9.37 -37.96 39.44
C ARG A 734 10.44 -37.15 38.69
N THR A 735 11.66 -37.04 39.20
CA THR A 735 12.78 -36.45 38.46
C THR A 735 13.19 -37.33 37.28
N ASP A 736 13.15 -38.65 37.42
CA ASP A 736 13.45 -39.63 36.37
C ASP A 736 12.43 -39.48 35.22
N TYR A 737 11.12 -39.46 35.52
CA TYR A 737 10.07 -39.16 34.53
C TYR A 737 10.19 -37.74 33.93
N GLN A 738 10.67 -36.75 34.69
CA GLN A 738 10.95 -35.41 34.15
C GLN A 738 12.20 -35.40 33.26
N LEU A 739 13.20 -36.23 33.55
CA LEU A 739 14.39 -36.43 32.71
C LEU A 739 14.02 -37.13 31.40
N ASP A 740 13.20 -38.20 31.44
CA ASP A 740 12.67 -38.86 30.22
C ASP A 740 11.93 -37.85 29.31
N VAL A 741 11.05 -37.03 29.89
CA VAL A 741 10.31 -35.97 29.15
C VAL A 741 11.21 -34.83 28.68
N LEU A 742 12.35 -34.58 29.34
CA LEU A 742 13.35 -33.62 28.89
C LEU A 742 14.24 -34.20 27.79
N ASP A 743 14.60 -35.49 27.85
CA ASP A 743 15.38 -36.17 26.82
C ASP A 743 14.55 -36.44 25.56
N GLU A 744 13.25 -36.70 25.66
CA GLU A 744 12.34 -36.66 24.51
C GLU A 744 12.36 -35.29 23.81
N LYS A 745 12.36 -34.20 24.58
CA LYS A 745 12.43 -32.84 24.04
C LYS A 745 13.81 -32.54 23.46
N ARG A 746 14.88 -32.96 24.14
CA ARG A 746 16.27 -32.86 23.67
C ARG A 746 16.41 -33.56 22.33
N ASN A 747 15.92 -34.79 22.21
CA ASN A 747 16.03 -35.60 21.00
C ASN A 747 15.21 -35.02 19.82
N LYS A 748 14.07 -34.35 20.10
CA LYS A 748 13.32 -33.59 19.09
C LYS A 748 14.12 -32.35 18.63
N VAL A 749 14.68 -31.58 19.56
CA VAL A 749 15.52 -30.41 19.26
C VAL A 749 16.82 -30.78 18.54
N THR A 750 17.43 -31.94 18.83
CA THR A 750 18.61 -32.40 18.06
C THR A 750 18.23 -32.84 16.65
N ALA A 751 17.08 -33.50 16.45
CA ALA A 751 16.61 -33.84 15.10
C ALA A 751 16.26 -32.59 14.27
N GLU A 752 15.68 -31.55 14.88
CA GLU A 752 15.48 -30.23 14.26
C GLU A 752 16.82 -29.55 13.93
N ALA A 753 17.82 -29.65 14.82
CA ALA A 753 19.17 -29.12 14.59
C ALA A 753 19.91 -29.85 13.47
N GLU A 754 19.78 -31.19 13.36
CA GLU A 754 20.35 -31.99 12.27
C GLU A 754 19.74 -31.60 10.92
N GLN A 755 18.42 -31.44 10.83
CA GLN A 755 17.75 -30.95 9.61
C GLN A 755 18.22 -29.55 9.20
N LEU A 756 18.45 -28.66 10.16
CA LEU A 756 19.02 -27.32 9.91
C LEU A 756 20.48 -27.40 9.45
N VAL A 757 21.29 -28.32 10.00
CA VAL A 757 22.67 -28.55 9.57
C VAL A 757 22.72 -29.07 8.13
N ASP A 758 21.84 -30.00 7.73
CA ASP A 758 21.78 -30.49 6.35
C ASP A 758 21.32 -29.40 5.37
N ALA A 759 20.36 -28.55 5.74
CA ALA A 759 19.96 -27.39 4.95
C ALA A 759 21.10 -26.36 4.80
N ILE A 760 21.92 -26.18 5.85
CA ILE A 760 23.15 -25.36 5.78
C ILE A 760 24.18 -26.01 4.85
N GLN A 761 24.40 -27.33 4.92
CA GLN A 761 25.31 -28.03 4.00
C GLN A 761 24.86 -27.93 2.53
N GLU A 762 23.57 -28.02 2.24
CA GLU A 762 23.05 -27.79 0.89
C GLU A 762 23.31 -26.36 0.40
N THR A 763 23.05 -25.35 1.24
CA THR A 763 23.25 -23.95 0.85
C THR A 763 24.73 -23.61 0.67
N VAL A 764 25.63 -24.21 1.45
CA VAL A 764 27.09 -24.13 1.24
C VAL A 764 27.47 -24.77 -0.11
N LYS A 765 27.02 -25.99 -0.42
CA LYS A 765 27.28 -26.66 -1.72
C LYS A 765 26.78 -25.81 -2.91
N LYS A 766 25.62 -25.17 -2.77
CA LYS A 766 25.05 -24.23 -3.75
C LYS A 766 25.85 -22.92 -3.86
N GLN A 767 26.44 -22.42 -2.76
CA GLN A 767 27.32 -21.25 -2.76
C GLN A 767 28.67 -21.56 -3.43
N GLU A 768 29.23 -22.77 -3.24
CA GLU A 768 30.50 -23.19 -3.83
C GLU A 768 30.41 -23.40 -5.34
N SER A 769 29.34 -24.02 -5.85
CA SER A 769 29.13 -24.16 -7.30
C SER A 769 28.96 -22.80 -8.00
N LEU A 770 28.21 -21.87 -7.41
CA LEU A 770 28.12 -20.47 -7.88
C LEU A 770 29.47 -19.75 -7.84
N ARG A 771 30.29 -19.94 -6.79
CA ARG A 771 31.66 -19.40 -6.72
C ARG A 771 32.56 -19.95 -7.82
N MET A 772 32.43 -21.22 -8.19
CA MET A 772 33.19 -21.83 -9.28
C MET A 772 32.76 -21.29 -10.66
N GLN A 773 31.45 -21.17 -10.93
CA GLN A 773 30.94 -20.54 -12.15
C GLN A 773 31.39 -19.07 -12.29
N LEU A 774 31.45 -18.33 -11.17
CA LEU A 774 31.93 -16.94 -11.16
C LEU A 774 33.44 -16.84 -11.43
N LYS A 775 34.24 -17.79 -10.94
CA LYS A 775 35.66 -17.91 -11.32
C LYS A 775 35.84 -18.22 -12.81
N GLU A 776 35.12 -19.20 -13.34
CA GLU A 776 35.22 -19.61 -14.75
C GLU A 776 34.83 -18.48 -15.71
N THR A 777 33.71 -17.80 -15.45
CA THR A 777 33.26 -16.65 -16.25
C THR A 777 34.22 -15.45 -16.15
N SER A 778 34.82 -15.21 -14.97
CA SER A 778 35.86 -14.20 -14.79
C SER A 778 37.15 -14.52 -15.58
N HIS A 779 37.59 -15.78 -15.53
CA HIS A 779 38.74 -16.28 -16.30
C HIS A 779 38.48 -16.13 -17.81
N ARG A 780 37.32 -16.61 -18.29
CA ARG A 780 36.90 -16.48 -19.69
C ARG A 780 36.89 -15.03 -20.17
N ARG A 781 36.22 -14.12 -19.44
CA ARG A 781 36.21 -12.67 -19.74
C ARG A 781 37.63 -12.09 -19.82
N SER A 782 38.54 -12.56 -18.97
CA SER A 782 39.95 -12.13 -18.98
C SER A 782 40.69 -12.64 -20.23
N THR A 783 40.44 -13.88 -20.67
CA THR A 783 41.02 -14.40 -21.91
C THR A 783 40.52 -13.67 -23.15
N GLU A 784 39.22 -13.36 -23.23
CA GLU A 784 38.59 -12.67 -24.36
C GLU A 784 39.04 -11.20 -24.46
N LEU A 785 39.16 -10.48 -23.33
CA LEU A 785 39.77 -9.13 -23.27
C LEU A 785 41.24 -9.13 -23.72
N MET A 786 41.98 -10.18 -23.40
CA MET A 786 43.40 -10.27 -23.71
C MET A 786 43.66 -10.67 -25.18
N ALA A 787 42.82 -11.55 -25.74
CA ALA A 787 42.83 -11.89 -27.16
C ALA A 787 42.49 -10.66 -28.03
N THR A 788 41.44 -9.90 -27.67
CA THR A 788 41.07 -8.67 -28.38
C THR A 788 42.13 -7.57 -28.27
N ALA A 789 42.76 -7.40 -27.11
CA ALA A 789 43.91 -6.49 -26.96
C ALA A 789 45.12 -6.91 -27.81
N LEU A 790 45.35 -8.21 -28.00
CA LEU A 790 46.41 -8.73 -28.87
C LEU A 790 46.07 -8.53 -30.35
N GLN A 791 44.82 -8.75 -30.76
CA GLN A 791 44.32 -8.44 -32.09
C GLN A 791 44.46 -6.94 -32.41
N GLN A 792 44.08 -6.04 -31.50
CA GLN A 792 44.27 -4.59 -31.68
C GLN A 792 45.75 -4.20 -31.86
N ARG A 793 46.68 -4.87 -31.14
CA ARG A 793 48.13 -4.68 -31.35
C ARG A 793 48.61 -5.20 -32.71
N MET A 794 48.01 -6.29 -33.21
CA MET A 794 48.31 -6.80 -34.55
C MET A 794 47.75 -5.89 -35.65
N CYS A 795 46.52 -5.37 -35.50
CA CYS A 795 45.97 -4.37 -36.42
C CYS A 795 46.86 -3.13 -36.50
N LYS A 796 47.32 -2.59 -35.36
CA LYS A 796 48.28 -1.47 -35.36
C LYS A 796 49.60 -1.81 -36.06
N ARG A 797 50.13 -3.03 -35.90
CA ARG A 797 51.32 -3.47 -36.64
C ARG A 797 51.08 -3.56 -38.14
N TYR A 798 49.90 -3.97 -38.59
CA TYR A 798 49.52 -3.96 -40.02
C TYR A 798 49.27 -2.54 -40.55
N GLU A 799 48.76 -1.62 -39.71
CA GLU A 799 48.65 -0.19 -40.02
C GLU A 799 50.04 0.46 -40.15
N ASP A 800 50.96 0.21 -39.22
CA ASP A 800 52.35 0.70 -39.27
C ASP A 800 53.14 0.08 -40.44
N LEU A 801 52.88 -1.17 -40.80
CA LEU A 801 53.39 -1.82 -42.02
C LEU A 801 52.85 -1.10 -43.28
N ARG A 802 51.54 -0.87 -43.36
CA ARG A 802 50.87 -0.15 -44.46
C ARG A 802 51.37 1.30 -44.60
N ASN A 803 51.75 1.91 -43.48
CA ASN A 803 52.35 3.25 -43.40
C ASN A 803 53.88 3.25 -43.62
N ASN A 804 54.50 2.12 -44.00
CA ASN A 804 55.94 1.93 -44.20
C ASN A 804 56.83 2.31 -42.99
N LYS A 805 56.28 2.32 -41.77
CA LYS A 805 57.01 2.62 -40.52
C LYS A 805 57.65 1.39 -39.88
N TRP A 806 57.29 0.20 -40.33
CA TRP A 806 57.80 -1.07 -39.83
C TRP A 806 58.27 -1.95 -40.99
N SER A 807 59.51 -2.43 -40.94
CA SER A 807 60.08 -3.34 -41.94
C SER A 807 60.41 -4.68 -41.30
N VAL A 808 59.94 -5.77 -41.91
CA VAL A 808 60.14 -7.14 -41.42
C VAL A 808 61.32 -7.77 -42.13
N GLN A 809 62.44 -7.96 -41.44
CA GLN A 809 63.55 -8.79 -41.93
C GLN A 809 63.18 -10.27 -41.78
N ILE A 810 62.69 -10.88 -42.85
CA ILE A 810 62.42 -12.32 -42.90
C ILE A 810 63.76 -13.07 -43.00
N LYS A 811 64.27 -13.55 -41.87
CA LYS A 811 65.37 -14.52 -41.83
C LYS A 811 64.83 -15.91 -42.21
N THR A 812 65.62 -16.70 -42.92
CA THR A 812 65.24 -18.05 -43.40
C THR A 812 65.19 -19.13 -42.31
N THR A 813 65.41 -18.79 -41.04
CA THR A 813 65.46 -19.70 -39.87
C THR A 813 64.15 -19.77 -39.07
N VAL A 814 63.05 -19.23 -39.60
CA VAL A 814 61.78 -19.00 -38.85
C VAL A 814 61.32 -20.20 -38.05
N ASP A 815 61.34 -21.41 -38.61
CA ASP A 815 60.81 -22.61 -37.94
C ASP A 815 61.66 -23.06 -36.74
N ASN A 816 62.99 -22.88 -36.79
CA ASN A 816 63.86 -23.15 -35.65
C ASN A 816 63.66 -22.11 -34.54
N ASP A 817 63.58 -20.83 -34.90
CA ASP A 817 63.32 -19.74 -33.95
C ASP A 817 61.91 -19.87 -33.32
N LEU A 818 60.94 -20.37 -34.09
CA LEU A 818 59.59 -20.71 -33.64
C LEU A 818 59.59 -21.90 -32.67
N ALA A 819 60.31 -22.98 -32.99
CA ALA A 819 60.44 -24.13 -32.10
C ALA A 819 61.16 -23.76 -30.79
N GLU A 820 62.21 -22.95 -30.85
CA GLU A 820 62.94 -22.52 -29.65
C GLU A 820 62.09 -21.59 -28.77
N THR A 821 61.30 -20.68 -29.37
CA THR A 821 60.36 -19.82 -28.63
C THR A 821 59.18 -20.60 -28.06
N GLN A 822 58.62 -21.59 -28.77
CA GLN A 822 57.61 -22.51 -28.22
C GLN A 822 58.14 -23.31 -27.03
N ASN A 823 59.38 -23.81 -27.10
CA ASN A 823 60.04 -24.49 -25.99
C ASN A 823 60.24 -23.55 -24.78
N LYS A 824 60.65 -22.29 -25.01
CA LYS A 824 60.76 -21.27 -23.95
C LYS A 824 59.39 -20.95 -23.32
N CYS A 825 58.32 -20.82 -24.12
CA CYS A 825 56.95 -20.65 -23.61
C CYS A 825 56.45 -21.86 -22.81
N ALA A 826 56.75 -23.09 -23.25
CA ALA A 826 56.40 -24.31 -22.53
C ALA A 826 57.16 -24.43 -21.20
N LEU A 827 58.42 -24.00 -21.15
CA LEU A 827 59.21 -23.94 -19.92
C LEU A 827 58.64 -22.90 -18.94
N LEU A 828 58.33 -21.69 -19.43
CA LEU A 828 57.71 -20.62 -18.63
C LEU A 828 56.34 -21.03 -18.10
N GLY A 829 55.50 -21.70 -18.90
CA GLY A 829 54.20 -22.21 -18.44
C GLY A 829 54.35 -23.21 -17.28
N ARG A 830 55.35 -24.10 -17.36
CA ARG A 830 55.68 -25.07 -16.30
C ARG A 830 56.17 -24.39 -15.02
N VAL A 831 56.97 -23.32 -15.14
CA VAL A 831 57.43 -22.49 -14.00
C VAL A 831 56.26 -21.73 -13.36
N VAL A 832 55.37 -21.11 -14.15
CA VAL A 832 54.17 -20.42 -13.64
C VAL A 832 53.26 -21.39 -12.91
N GLN A 833 53.01 -22.58 -13.47
CA GLN A 833 52.15 -23.61 -12.85
C GLN A 833 52.73 -24.12 -11.50
N MET A 834 54.06 -24.21 -11.39
CA MET A 834 54.74 -24.56 -10.13
C MET A 834 54.68 -23.42 -9.10
N LEU A 835 54.84 -22.16 -9.52
CA LEU A 835 54.69 -20.99 -8.66
C LEU A 835 53.25 -20.81 -8.13
N MET A 836 52.24 -21.15 -8.94
CA MET A 836 50.82 -21.14 -8.52
C MET A 836 50.53 -22.09 -7.35
N GLN A 837 51.29 -23.19 -7.21
CA GLN A 837 51.16 -24.10 -6.06
C GLN A 837 51.90 -23.61 -4.82
N GLN A 838 52.93 -22.77 -4.98
CA GLN A 838 53.80 -22.32 -3.88
C GLN A 838 53.42 -20.94 -3.29
N LEU A 839 52.73 -20.08 -4.05
CA LEU A 839 52.42 -18.70 -3.65
C LEU A 839 50.93 -18.32 -3.87
N PRO A 840 50.02 -18.72 -2.97
CA PRO A 840 48.57 -18.47 -3.11
C PRO A 840 48.17 -17.00 -3.18
N GLU A 841 48.93 -16.10 -2.57
CA GLU A 841 48.64 -14.65 -2.54
C GLU A 841 48.81 -13.97 -3.91
N LEU A 842 49.61 -14.56 -4.81
CA LEU A 842 49.88 -14.02 -6.15
C LEU A 842 49.04 -14.68 -7.25
N LEU A 843 48.13 -15.61 -6.89
CA LEU A 843 47.31 -16.38 -7.84
C LEU A 843 46.65 -15.51 -8.94
N PRO A 844 46.01 -14.35 -8.65
CA PRO A 844 45.35 -13.55 -9.69
C PRO A 844 46.30 -12.99 -10.76
N LYS A 845 47.59 -12.80 -10.43
CA LYS A 845 48.61 -12.36 -11.38
C LYS A 845 49.22 -13.53 -12.15
N LEU A 846 49.35 -14.70 -11.51
CA LEU A 846 49.85 -15.93 -12.12
C LEU A 846 48.82 -16.56 -13.08
N ASP A 847 47.52 -16.51 -12.75
CA ASP A 847 46.43 -16.87 -13.66
C ASP A 847 46.48 -16.04 -14.96
N LEU A 848 46.71 -14.72 -14.85
CA LEU A 848 46.82 -13.84 -16.01
C LEU A 848 48.03 -14.17 -16.88
N LEU A 849 49.17 -14.52 -16.28
CA LEU A 849 50.38 -14.99 -16.99
C LEU A 849 50.15 -16.35 -17.66
N SER A 850 49.45 -17.28 -17.00
CA SER A 850 49.04 -18.56 -17.57
C SER A 850 48.15 -18.36 -18.82
N VAL A 851 47.17 -17.44 -18.74
CA VAL A 851 46.34 -17.03 -19.89
C VAL A 851 47.20 -16.48 -21.03
N GLN A 852 48.18 -15.60 -20.77
CA GLN A 852 49.08 -15.07 -21.80
C GLN A 852 49.88 -16.17 -22.52
N ILE A 853 50.45 -17.12 -21.76
CA ILE A 853 51.25 -18.21 -22.32
C ILE A 853 50.36 -19.17 -23.14
N SER A 854 49.14 -19.46 -22.68
CA SER A 854 48.21 -20.30 -23.44
C SER A 854 47.73 -19.64 -24.75
N LEU A 855 47.51 -18.32 -24.75
CA LEU A 855 47.12 -17.56 -25.95
C LEU A 855 48.26 -17.42 -26.97
N THR A 856 49.52 -17.42 -26.53
CA THR A 856 50.68 -17.39 -27.44
C THR A 856 51.02 -18.75 -28.03
N ASN A 857 50.72 -19.85 -27.33
CA ASN A 857 50.91 -21.22 -27.85
C ASN A 857 49.76 -21.71 -28.76
N LYS A 858 48.53 -21.21 -28.59
CA LYS A 858 47.43 -21.53 -29.52
C LYS A 858 47.63 -20.79 -30.85
N LYS A 859 47.90 -21.55 -31.93
CA LYS A 859 47.76 -21.03 -33.30
C LYS A 859 46.34 -20.47 -33.48
N LEU A 860 46.23 -19.16 -33.71
CA LEU A 860 44.96 -18.49 -34.00
C LEU A 860 44.49 -18.85 -35.42
N THR A 861 43.89 -20.03 -35.55
CA THR A 861 43.12 -20.41 -36.74
C THR A 861 41.85 -19.57 -36.80
N PHE A 862 41.81 -18.60 -37.69
CA PHE A 862 40.61 -17.81 -37.96
C PHE A 862 39.55 -18.71 -38.64
N PRO A 863 38.29 -18.72 -38.17
CA PRO A 863 37.17 -18.94 -39.08
C PRO A 863 37.12 -17.75 -40.05
N TYR A 864 36.74 -18.04 -41.31
CA TYR A 864 36.41 -17.02 -42.31
C TYR A 864 35.02 -16.42 -42.05
#